data_AF-A0A218UD71-F1
#
_entry.id   AF-A0A218UD71-F1
#
_cell.length_a   1.000
_cell.length_b   1.000
_cell.length_c   1.000
_cell.angle_alpha   90.00
_cell.angle_beta   90.00
_cell.angle_gamma   90.00
#
_symmetry.space_group_name_H-M   'P 1'
#
loop_
_entity.id
_entity.type
_entity.pdbx_description
1 polymer ?
#
loop_
_entity_poly.entity_id
_entity_poly.type
_entity_poly.pdbx_seq_one_letter_code
_entity_poly.pdbx_strand_id
1 'polypeptide(L)'
;MLIGDFLGAAARVLSTDTLEAPRSEAHTILGALVCFPNIYQGIPRLGPISEAGESITGTADLKYCLINILLKNATEEPSEAARCIAICGLSVWICEELTQCTSHPHVKKAINVIGVTLKFSNKLVAQVACDVLQLLVSYWQKLQEYESSLCRKITEILVATIAFLLPGAEYSSMEVDKKFIVSLLLCLLDWCMALPMKMLLEPVSAGAVEDQHASRAPLLDYIYRVLHCCINGSSTYMQQNHYVLSLADLSSSDYDPFLPLGNIRSSSEPAQCPSSTDLGNLLTVAEEKRRRNLELIPLTARMVMTHLVNHLSHYPLSGGPAILHSLLSENHDNSYVESSELCSEVFRSPNLQLFVFNDSTLISYLQIPAEKKAGTEPAAAPSDVRVIVRDISGKYSWDGRILYGPLEGCLPQHSTSGAFVISSDSQQHVLSQNDVSQVEEGEDALDQLLERIGSSSPECLLHPQRKLNEPAPPPCGMSPEQERAITEALLQQSAQEREFILKCSSDCSMSMARQEPPPPAQPQASFYFCRLLLNDLGMNSWDRRKSFHLLKKNSKLLRELKNLDSRQCRETHKIAVFYIAEGQEDKCSILANARGSQAYEDFVAGLGWEVDLSTHGGFMGGLQRNGSTGQTAPYYATSTVEIIFHVSTRMPSDSDDSLTKKLRHLGNDEVHIVWSEHTRNYRRGIIPTDFGDVLIVIYPMKNHMFFIEIMKKPEVPFFGPLFNGAIVTAKLLPSLICATCINASRAVKSLIPLYQSFYEERALYLEAIIQNHKEVMTFEDFVAQVFSPSPSYSLGGTD
;
A
#
# COMPACT_ATOMS: atom_id res chain seq x y z
N MET A 1 -7.79 6.51 -48.69
CA MET A 1 -7.64 7.66 -47.76
C MET A 1 -6.37 7.45 -46.97
N LEU A 2 -5.53 8.47 -46.90
CA LEU A 2 -4.28 8.44 -46.15
C LEU A 2 -4.53 8.97 -44.74
N ILE A 3 -3.70 8.58 -43.77
CA ILE A 3 -3.79 9.03 -42.37
C ILE A 3 -3.79 10.57 -42.26
N GLY A 4 -3.08 11.26 -43.17
CA GLY A 4 -3.08 12.72 -43.27
C GLY A 4 -4.45 13.33 -43.57
N ASP A 5 -5.31 12.66 -44.33
CA ASP A 5 -6.66 13.13 -44.65
C ASP A 5 -7.54 13.12 -43.40
N PHE A 6 -7.44 12.06 -42.58
CA PHE A 6 -8.15 11.96 -41.30
C PHE A 6 -7.66 13.01 -40.30
N LEU A 7 -6.35 13.23 -40.21
CA LEU A 7 -5.79 14.30 -39.36
C LEU A 7 -6.31 15.67 -39.79
N GLY A 8 -6.27 15.98 -41.08
CA GLY A 8 -6.74 17.26 -41.62
C GLY A 8 -8.25 17.48 -41.43
N ALA A 9 -9.05 16.43 -41.63
CA ALA A 9 -10.50 16.47 -41.40
C ALA A 9 -10.83 16.68 -39.91
N ALA A 10 -10.21 15.90 -39.02
CA ALA A 10 -10.42 16.04 -37.58
C ALA A 10 -9.96 17.43 -37.10
N ALA A 11 -8.78 17.91 -37.51
CA ALA A 11 -8.30 19.24 -37.17
C ALA A 11 -9.27 20.35 -37.61
N ARG A 12 -9.88 20.21 -38.80
CA ARG A 12 -10.88 21.16 -39.29
C ARG A 12 -12.13 21.18 -38.40
N VAL A 13 -12.66 20.01 -38.03
CA VAL A 13 -13.81 19.89 -37.11
C VAL A 13 -13.49 20.46 -35.73
N LEU A 14 -12.26 20.28 -35.23
CA LEU A 14 -11.86 20.82 -33.93
C LEU A 14 -11.62 22.33 -33.96
N SER A 15 -11.28 22.88 -35.13
CA SER A 15 -11.10 24.32 -35.32
C SER A 15 -12.40 25.11 -35.48
N THR A 16 -13.55 24.45 -35.68
CA THR A 16 -14.83 25.16 -35.80
C THR A 16 -15.35 25.60 -34.43
N ASP A 17 -15.86 26.82 -34.34
CA ASP A 17 -16.42 27.40 -33.10
C ASP A 17 -17.81 26.84 -32.72
N THR A 18 -18.43 26.04 -33.59
CA THR A 18 -19.77 25.48 -33.36
C THR A 18 -19.73 24.31 -32.38
N LEU A 19 -20.46 24.42 -31.27
CA LEU A 19 -20.59 23.35 -30.26
C LEU A 19 -21.32 22.11 -30.79
N GLU A 20 -22.10 22.24 -31.86
CA GLU A 20 -22.77 21.12 -32.55
C GLU A 20 -21.84 20.28 -33.43
N ALA A 21 -20.59 20.69 -33.60
CA ALA A 21 -19.61 19.91 -34.35
C ALA A 21 -19.35 18.56 -33.64
N PRO A 22 -19.12 17.46 -34.38
CA PRO A 22 -18.83 16.14 -33.81
C PRO A 22 -17.39 16.07 -33.24
N ARG A 23 -17.13 16.85 -32.19
CA ARG A 23 -15.80 17.05 -31.59
C ARG A 23 -15.30 15.79 -30.88
N SER A 24 -16.19 15.02 -30.26
CA SER A 24 -15.85 13.76 -29.59
C SER A 24 -15.43 12.68 -30.59
N GLU A 25 -16.13 12.59 -31.71
CA GLU A 25 -15.83 11.68 -32.81
C GLU A 25 -14.51 12.06 -33.50
N ALA A 26 -14.27 13.37 -33.71
CA ALA A 26 -12.99 13.86 -34.23
C ALA A 26 -11.83 13.46 -33.32
N HIS A 27 -11.96 13.63 -31.99
CA HIS A 27 -10.96 13.18 -31.03
C HIS A 27 -10.80 11.67 -30.97
N THR A 28 -11.89 10.91 -31.15
CA THR A 28 -11.85 9.45 -31.22
C THR A 28 -10.99 8.99 -32.38
N ILE A 29 -11.13 9.62 -33.55
CA ILE A 29 -10.30 9.33 -34.72
C ILE A 29 -8.82 9.68 -34.45
N LEU A 30 -8.54 10.86 -33.88
CA LEU A 30 -7.17 11.25 -33.55
C LEU A 30 -6.52 10.29 -32.55
N GLY A 31 -7.25 9.95 -31.49
CA GLY A 31 -6.81 9.03 -30.46
C GLY A 31 -6.58 7.62 -30.99
N ALA A 32 -7.42 7.11 -31.89
CA ALA A 32 -7.22 5.80 -32.52
C ALA A 32 -5.94 5.73 -33.39
N LEU A 33 -5.45 6.87 -33.87
CA LEU A 33 -4.27 6.94 -34.71
C LEU A 33 -2.95 7.03 -33.93
N VAL A 34 -2.96 7.17 -32.61
CA VAL A 34 -1.72 7.46 -31.84
C VAL A 34 -0.66 6.37 -31.90
N CYS A 35 -1.06 5.10 -32.04
CA CYS A 35 -0.12 3.98 -32.19
C CYS A 35 0.42 3.82 -33.63
N PHE A 36 -0.28 4.35 -34.64
CA PHE A 36 0.04 4.11 -36.05
C PHE A 36 1.42 4.64 -36.48
N PRO A 37 1.86 5.84 -36.08
CA PRO A 37 3.18 6.37 -36.46
C PRO A 37 4.36 5.50 -36.05
N ASN A 38 4.25 4.73 -34.96
CA ASN A 38 5.31 3.85 -34.50
C ASN A 38 5.32 2.50 -35.23
N ILE A 39 4.14 2.06 -35.71
CA ILE A 39 3.96 0.78 -36.42
C ILE A 39 4.28 0.91 -37.91
N TYR A 40 3.79 1.97 -38.55
CA TYR A 40 3.92 2.19 -39.99
C TYR A 40 4.98 3.26 -40.26
N GLN A 41 6.24 2.84 -40.35
CA GLN A 41 7.32 3.72 -40.78
C GLN A 41 7.20 3.95 -42.30
N GLY A 42 7.15 5.23 -42.74
CA GLY A 42 7.10 5.55 -44.18
C GLY A 42 5.70 5.79 -44.76
N ILE A 43 4.73 6.29 -43.99
CA ILE A 43 3.39 6.61 -44.52
C ILE A 43 3.51 7.67 -45.64
N PRO A 44 3.20 7.35 -46.91
CA PRO A 44 3.26 8.33 -47.98
C PRO A 44 2.21 9.41 -47.76
N ARG A 45 2.60 10.68 -47.85
CA ARG A 45 1.68 11.82 -47.90
C ARG A 45 1.37 12.14 -49.35
N LEU A 46 0.09 12.20 -49.72
CA LEU A 46 -0.33 12.93 -50.90
C LEU A 46 -0.43 14.41 -50.51
N GLY A 47 0.55 15.20 -50.90
CA GLY A 47 0.41 16.66 -50.89
C GLY A 47 -0.54 17.10 -52.01
N PRO A 48 -1.13 18.31 -51.94
CA PRO A 48 -1.74 18.91 -53.12
C PRO A 48 -0.67 18.98 -54.21
N ILE A 49 -0.98 18.47 -55.40
CA ILE A 49 -0.10 18.53 -56.57
C ILE A 49 0.07 20.02 -56.92
N SER A 50 1.17 20.63 -56.48
CA SER A 50 1.65 21.88 -57.06
C SER A 50 2.43 21.51 -58.32
N GLU A 51 2.32 22.30 -59.39
CA GLU A 51 2.84 22.05 -60.75
C GLU A 51 4.38 21.95 -60.87
N ALA A 52 5.12 21.77 -59.79
CA ALA A 52 6.54 21.46 -59.81
C ALA A 52 6.79 20.23 -58.91
N GLY A 53 7.06 19.09 -59.54
CA GLY A 53 7.19 17.80 -58.88
C GLY A 53 8.41 17.72 -57.96
N GLU A 54 8.19 17.90 -56.66
CA GLU A 54 9.05 17.35 -55.60
C GLU A 54 8.16 16.90 -54.42
N SER A 55 8.02 15.59 -54.25
CA SER A 55 7.31 15.00 -53.13
C SER A 55 8.18 15.05 -51.86
N ILE A 56 7.88 15.98 -50.95
CA ILE A 56 8.53 16.04 -49.64
C ILE A 56 8.09 14.82 -48.82
N THR A 57 8.97 13.82 -48.74
CA THR A 57 8.82 12.62 -47.90
C THR A 57 9.32 12.94 -46.50
N GLY A 58 8.42 13.11 -45.54
CA GLY A 58 8.75 13.38 -44.14
C GLY A 58 7.88 12.59 -43.18
N THR A 59 8.37 11.43 -42.72
CA THR A 59 7.74 10.59 -41.69
C THR A 59 7.67 11.29 -40.33
N ALA A 60 8.60 12.20 -40.05
CA ALA A 60 8.66 12.96 -38.81
C ALA A 60 7.49 13.95 -38.61
N ASP A 61 6.81 14.40 -39.66
CA ASP A 61 5.83 15.48 -39.54
C ASP A 61 4.43 15.00 -39.11
N LEU A 62 4.04 13.75 -39.40
CA LEU A 62 2.69 13.24 -39.04
C LEU A 62 2.51 13.04 -37.54
N LYS A 63 3.51 12.44 -36.88
CA LYS A 63 3.49 12.20 -35.44
C LYS A 63 3.45 13.52 -34.67
N TYR A 64 4.33 14.45 -35.02
CA TYR A 64 4.35 15.79 -34.41
C TYR A 64 3.03 16.54 -34.62
N CYS A 65 2.47 16.50 -35.83
CA CYS A 65 1.18 17.13 -36.13
C CYS A 65 0.05 16.56 -35.26
N LEU A 66 -0.08 15.22 -35.21
CA LEU A 66 -1.10 14.54 -34.39
C LEU A 66 -0.98 14.93 -32.91
N ILE A 67 0.23 14.84 -32.35
CA ILE A 67 0.45 15.12 -30.92
C ILE A 67 0.27 16.61 -30.60
N ASN A 68 0.65 17.53 -31.49
CA ASN A 68 0.39 18.95 -31.29
C ASN A 68 -1.10 19.27 -31.28
N ILE A 69 -1.89 18.61 -32.13
CA ILE A 69 -3.35 18.75 -32.12
C ILE A 69 -3.91 18.22 -30.79
N LEU A 70 -3.49 17.04 -30.34
CA LEU A 70 -3.95 16.46 -29.07
C LEU A 70 -3.55 17.33 -27.86
N LEU A 71 -2.31 17.82 -27.81
CA LEU A 71 -1.84 18.71 -26.74
C LEU A 71 -2.66 20.00 -26.67
N LYS A 72 -2.89 20.64 -27.82
CA LYS A 72 -3.71 21.86 -27.91
C LYS A 72 -5.14 21.62 -27.42
N ASN A 73 -5.76 20.52 -27.83
CA ASN A 73 -7.13 20.24 -27.45
C ASN A 73 -7.24 19.77 -25.97
N ALA A 74 -6.25 19.06 -25.44
CA ALA A 74 -6.24 18.73 -24.02
C ALA A 74 -6.27 19.99 -23.12
N THR A 75 -5.75 21.12 -23.59
CA THR A 75 -5.78 22.40 -22.87
C THR A 75 -6.97 23.29 -23.23
N GLU A 76 -7.36 23.38 -24.51
CA GLU A 76 -8.31 24.39 -25.01
C GLU A 76 -9.73 23.87 -25.30
N GLU A 77 -9.95 22.55 -25.38
CA GLU A 77 -11.18 21.95 -25.92
C GLU A 77 -12.45 22.30 -25.10
N PRO A 78 -13.43 23.02 -25.64
CA PRO A 78 -14.58 23.49 -24.86
C PRO A 78 -15.54 22.39 -24.40
N SER A 79 -15.57 21.21 -25.04
CA SER A 79 -16.44 20.10 -24.66
C SER A 79 -15.78 19.19 -23.62
N GLU A 80 -16.49 18.89 -22.54
CA GLU A 80 -16.03 18.00 -21.46
C GLU A 80 -15.64 16.62 -21.99
N ALA A 81 -16.57 15.95 -22.69
CA ALA A 81 -16.36 14.61 -23.21
C ALA A 81 -15.20 14.57 -24.23
N ALA A 82 -15.13 15.56 -25.13
CA ALA A 82 -14.07 15.63 -26.13
C ALA A 82 -12.69 15.86 -25.49
N ARG A 83 -12.62 16.71 -24.44
CA ARG A 83 -11.38 16.95 -23.70
C ARG A 83 -10.92 15.71 -22.94
N CYS A 84 -11.83 14.96 -22.32
CA CYS A 84 -11.51 13.69 -21.70
C CYS A 84 -10.93 12.69 -22.70
N ILE A 85 -11.53 12.56 -23.89
CA ILE A 85 -11.00 11.70 -24.97
C ILE A 85 -9.62 12.18 -25.43
N ALA A 86 -9.38 13.49 -25.53
CA ALA A 86 -8.06 14.04 -25.88
C ALA A 86 -6.98 13.65 -24.85
N ILE A 87 -7.28 13.76 -23.55
CA ILE A 87 -6.38 13.38 -22.45
C ILE A 87 -6.12 11.87 -22.46
N CYS A 88 -7.16 11.06 -22.67
CA CYS A 88 -7.02 9.62 -22.84
C CYS A 88 -6.20 9.24 -24.09
N GLY A 89 -6.36 9.96 -25.20
CA GLY A 89 -5.52 9.78 -26.39
C GLY A 89 -4.05 10.09 -26.11
N LEU A 90 -3.77 11.15 -25.35
CA LEU A 90 -2.41 11.47 -24.89
C LEU A 90 -1.85 10.38 -23.96
N SER A 91 -2.66 9.80 -23.08
CA SER A 91 -2.19 8.75 -22.17
C SER A 91 -1.80 7.46 -22.90
N VAL A 92 -2.64 7.00 -23.84
CA VAL A 92 -2.33 5.86 -24.71
C VAL A 92 -1.07 6.13 -25.51
N TRP A 93 -0.92 7.34 -26.05
CA TRP A 93 0.29 7.75 -26.75
C TRP A 93 1.53 7.71 -25.85
N ILE A 94 1.50 8.29 -24.65
CA ILE A 94 2.63 8.25 -23.70
C ILE A 94 3.03 6.80 -23.42
N CYS A 95 2.06 5.92 -23.15
CA CYS A 95 2.33 4.51 -22.87
C CYS A 95 3.00 3.81 -24.07
N GLU A 96 2.55 4.10 -25.31
CA GLU A 96 3.18 3.59 -26.53
C GLU A 96 4.62 4.08 -26.68
N GLU A 97 4.88 5.38 -26.48
CA GLU A 97 6.24 5.93 -26.57
C GLU A 97 7.20 5.32 -25.53
N LEU A 98 6.73 5.14 -24.30
CA LEU A 98 7.51 4.53 -23.23
C LEU A 98 7.79 3.05 -23.49
N THR A 99 6.84 2.34 -24.11
CA THR A 99 6.97 0.92 -24.45
C THR A 99 7.89 0.69 -25.65
N GLN A 100 7.90 1.61 -26.61
CA GLN A 100 8.76 1.55 -27.79
C GLN A 100 10.14 2.22 -27.57
N CYS A 101 10.35 2.91 -26.44
CA CYS A 101 11.57 3.63 -26.11
C CYS A 101 12.01 4.65 -27.18
N THR A 102 11.05 5.34 -27.79
CA THR A 102 11.25 6.28 -28.92
C THR A 102 11.77 7.67 -28.50
N SER A 103 11.97 7.91 -27.21
CA SER A 103 12.53 9.13 -26.60
C SER A 103 11.97 10.45 -27.18
N HIS A 104 10.66 10.51 -27.42
CA HIS A 104 10.03 11.67 -28.06
C HIS A 104 9.93 12.88 -27.10
N PRO A 105 10.41 14.08 -27.49
CA PRO A 105 10.54 15.22 -26.56
C PRO A 105 9.21 15.76 -26.01
N HIS A 106 8.09 15.54 -26.72
CA HIS A 106 6.76 15.99 -26.25
C HIS A 106 6.18 15.15 -25.10
N VAL A 107 6.81 14.04 -24.70
CA VAL A 107 6.34 13.25 -23.54
C VAL A 107 6.33 14.11 -22.27
N LYS A 108 7.39 14.91 -22.05
CA LYS A 108 7.45 15.86 -20.91
C LYS A 108 6.33 16.90 -20.97
N LYS A 109 6.09 17.46 -22.16
CA LYS A 109 5.02 18.45 -22.37
C LYS A 109 3.63 17.85 -22.09
N ALA A 110 3.39 16.61 -22.50
CA ALA A 110 2.13 15.93 -22.24
C ALA A 110 1.92 15.66 -20.74
N ILE A 111 2.97 15.22 -20.03
CA ILE A 111 2.93 15.05 -18.58
C ILE A 111 2.70 16.38 -17.86
N ASN A 112 3.30 17.48 -18.33
CA ASN A 112 3.03 18.82 -17.81
C ASN A 112 1.54 19.19 -17.98
N VAL A 113 0.98 19.04 -19.18
CA VAL A 113 -0.45 19.26 -19.44
C VAL A 113 -1.32 18.45 -18.47
N ILE A 114 -1.07 17.14 -18.34
CA ILE A 114 -1.79 16.25 -17.42
C ILE A 114 -1.67 16.74 -15.97
N GLY A 115 -0.47 17.11 -15.51
CA GLY A 115 -0.22 17.60 -14.17
C GLY A 115 -0.96 18.90 -13.86
N VAL A 116 -1.04 19.84 -14.82
CA VAL A 116 -1.80 21.08 -14.66
C VAL A 116 -3.30 20.81 -14.69
N THR A 117 -3.77 19.85 -15.49
CA THR A 117 -5.19 19.44 -15.55
C THR A 117 -5.73 18.92 -14.21
N LEU A 118 -4.88 18.45 -13.29
CA LEU A 118 -5.32 18.06 -11.94
C LEU A 118 -5.99 19.21 -11.16
N LYS A 119 -5.63 20.46 -11.47
CA LYS A 119 -6.17 21.66 -10.80
C LYS A 119 -7.41 22.21 -11.49
N PHE A 120 -7.89 21.54 -12.54
CA PHE A 120 -8.97 22.04 -13.34
C PHE A 120 -10.28 22.12 -12.54
N SER A 121 -11.11 23.12 -12.86
CA SER A 121 -12.36 23.37 -12.13
C SER A 121 -13.35 22.23 -12.29
N ASN A 122 -13.44 21.65 -13.49
CA ASN A 122 -14.26 20.48 -13.76
C ASN A 122 -13.58 19.21 -13.20
N LYS A 123 -14.22 18.60 -12.20
CA LYS A 123 -13.67 17.44 -11.49
C LYS A 123 -13.68 16.14 -12.30
N LEU A 124 -14.53 16.00 -13.32
CA LEU A 124 -14.47 14.83 -14.21
C LEU A 124 -13.20 14.86 -15.05
N VAL A 125 -12.87 16.00 -15.65
CA VAL A 125 -11.62 16.15 -16.42
C VAL A 125 -10.39 16.02 -15.53
N ALA A 126 -10.42 16.61 -14.34
CA ALA A 126 -9.34 16.47 -13.36
C ALA A 126 -9.17 15.00 -12.89
N GLN A 127 -10.28 14.27 -12.70
CA GLN A 127 -10.25 12.85 -12.37
C GLN A 127 -9.60 12.03 -13.48
N VAL A 128 -9.94 12.27 -14.75
CA VAL A 128 -9.29 11.58 -15.89
C VAL A 128 -7.78 11.83 -15.90
N ALA A 129 -7.33 13.05 -15.61
CA ALA A 129 -5.89 13.33 -15.48
C ALA A 129 -5.24 12.57 -14.31
N CYS A 130 -5.92 12.46 -13.16
CA CYS A 130 -5.47 11.66 -12.02
C CYS A 130 -5.35 10.17 -12.38
N ASP A 131 -6.37 9.61 -13.05
CA ASP A 131 -6.39 8.22 -13.52
C ASP A 131 -5.25 7.93 -14.51
N VAL A 132 -4.90 8.91 -15.35
CA VAL A 132 -3.74 8.81 -16.25
C VAL A 132 -2.43 8.77 -15.47
N LEU A 133 -2.26 9.61 -14.44
CA LEU A 133 -1.07 9.52 -13.58
C LEU A 133 -1.01 8.21 -12.80
N GLN A 134 -2.15 7.64 -12.41
CA GLN A 134 -2.23 6.32 -11.77
C GLN A 134 -1.83 5.21 -12.75
N LEU A 135 -2.26 5.28 -14.02
CA LEU A 135 -1.80 4.37 -15.08
C LEU A 135 -0.28 4.40 -15.25
N LEU A 136 0.31 5.61 -15.25
CA LEU A 136 1.75 5.80 -15.44
C LEU A 136 2.61 5.17 -14.34
N VAL A 137 2.03 4.84 -13.17
CA VAL A 137 2.70 4.05 -12.13
C VAL A 137 3.16 2.70 -12.70
N SER A 138 2.37 2.05 -13.55
CA SER A 138 2.75 0.77 -14.19
C SER A 138 3.94 0.90 -15.14
N TYR A 139 4.29 2.13 -15.54
CA TYR A 139 5.38 2.46 -16.46
C TYR A 139 6.52 3.23 -15.77
N TRP A 140 6.57 3.26 -14.44
CA TRP A 140 7.56 4.06 -13.69
C TRP A 140 9.01 3.74 -14.07
N GLN A 141 9.33 2.47 -14.33
CA GLN A 141 10.67 2.04 -14.77
C GLN A 141 11.01 2.63 -16.14
N LYS A 142 10.06 2.61 -17.08
CA LYS A 142 10.22 3.18 -18.42
C LYS A 142 10.29 4.71 -18.38
N LEU A 143 9.56 5.34 -17.48
CA LEU A 143 9.69 6.77 -17.21
C LEU A 143 11.07 7.12 -16.66
N GLN A 144 11.61 6.29 -15.75
CA GLN A 144 12.95 6.48 -15.20
C GLN A 144 14.05 6.27 -16.27
N GLU A 145 13.89 5.30 -17.17
CA GLU A 145 14.77 5.09 -18.32
C GLU A 145 14.74 6.29 -19.29
N TYR A 146 13.56 6.88 -19.51
CA TYR A 146 13.39 8.07 -20.34
C TYR A 146 14.02 9.32 -19.69
N GLU A 147 13.73 9.57 -18.41
CA GLU A 147 14.30 10.65 -17.63
C GLU A 147 14.23 10.36 -16.12
N SER A 148 15.39 10.30 -15.47
CA SER A 148 15.51 9.87 -14.08
C SER A 148 14.77 10.76 -13.06
N SER A 149 14.59 12.04 -13.36
CA SER A 149 13.93 13.02 -12.49
C SER A 149 12.40 13.03 -12.62
N LEU A 150 11.84 12.46 -13.69
CA LEU A 150 10.44 12.64 -14.07
C LEU A 150 9.47 11.97 -13.09
N CYS A 151 9.79 10.76 -12.61
CA CYS A 151 8.99 10.06 -11.59
C CYS A 151 8.91 10.85 -10.28
N ARG A 152 10.05 11.41 -9.85
CA ARG A 152 10.12 12.29 -8.69
C ARG A 152 9.28 13.55 -8.92
N LYS A 153 9.39 14.17 -10.09
CA LYS A 153 8.63 15.38 -10.45
C LYS A 153 7.11 15.15 -10.45
N ILE A 154 6.63 14.01 -10.95
CA ILE A 154 5.20 13.65 -10.89
C ILE A 154 4.73 13.57 -9.43
N THR A 155 5.52 12.94 -8.56
CA THR A 155 5.21 12.83 -7.13
C THR A 155 5.21 14.21 -6.44
N GLU A 156 6.18 15.06 -6.76
CA GLU A 156 6.21 16.46 -6.32
C GLU A 156 4.95 17.25 -6.75
N ILE A 157 4.49 17.06 -7.99
CA ILE A 157 3.27 17.69 -8.54
C ILE A 157 2.03 17.24 -7.78
N LEU A 158 1.92 15.95 -7.46
CA LEU A 158 0.80 15.40 -6.67
C LEU A 158 0.77 16.02 -5.27
N VAL A 159 1.91 16.05 -4.57
CA VAL A 159 2.04 16.64 -3.23
C VAL A 159 1.64 18.12 -3.24
N ALA A 160 2.18 18.91 -4.17
CA ALA A 160 1.88 20.34 -4.27
C ALA A 160 0.40 20.61 -4.66
N THR A 161 -0.19 19.73 -5.48
CA THR A 161 -1.58 19.87 -5.91
C THR A 161 -2.56 19.51 -4.79
N ILE A 162 -2.27 18.47 -4.00
CA ILE A 162 -3.05 18.15 -2.79
C ILE A 162 -3.01 19.33 -1.82
N ALA A 163 -1.82 19.87 -1.53
CA ALA A 163 -1.65 21.04 -0.67
C ALA A 163 -2.44 22.26 -1.18
N PHE A 164 -2.44 22.50 -2.49
CA PHE A 164 -3.16 23.61 -3.12
C PHE A 164 -4.69 23.46 -3.04
N LEU A 165 -5.23 22.25 -3.25
CA LEU A 165 -6.67 22.02 -3.31
C LEU A 165 -7.31 21.77 -1.95
N LEU A 166 -6.53 21.36 -0.94
CA LEU A 166 -7.03 20.98 0.38
C LEU A 166 -7.88 22.08 1.06
N PRO A 167 -7.46 23.36 1.14
CA PRO A 167 -8.26 24.41 1.78
C PRO A 167 -9.62 24.59 1.12
N GLY A 168 -9.71 24.46 -0.22
CA GLY A 168 -10.98 24.56 -0.94
C GLY A 168 -11.89 23.36 -0.68
N ALA A 169 -11.32 22.15 -0.63
CA ALA A 169 -12.08 20.92 -0.46
C ALA A 169 -12.61 20.69 0.97
N GLU A 170 -11.88 21.14 2.00
CA GLU A 170 -12.30 21.03 3.41
C GLU A 170 -13.61 21.75 3.69
N TYR A 171 -13.75 22.99 3.19
CA TYR A 171 -14.94 23.82 3.38
C TYR A 171 -16.02 23.60 2.29
N SER A 172 -15.73 22.82 1.25
CA SER A 172 -16.71 22.54 0.19
C SER A 172 -17.86 21.68 0.70
N SER A 173 -19.08 22.06 0.33
CA SER A 173 -20.29 21.25 0.54
C SER A 173 -20.45 20.16 -0.53
N MET A 174 -19.68 20.22 -1.61
CA MET A 174 -19.77 19.27 -2.72
C MET A 174 -18.93 18.01 -2.43
N GLU A 175 -19.58 16.84 -2.43
CA GLU A 175 -18.91 15.55 -2.23
C GLU A 175 -17.84 15.27 -3.30
N VAL A 176 -18.04 15.78 -4.51
CA VAL A 176 -17.13 15.56 -5.65
C VAL A 176 -15.74 16.14 -5.38
N ASP A 177 -15.65 17.30 -4.74
CA ASP A 177 -14.35 17.93 -4.41
C ASP A 177 -13.56 17.07 -3.42
N LYS A 178 -14.25 16.52 -2.42
CA LYS A 178 -13.64 15.65 -1.39
C LYS A 178 -13.21 14.32 -1.97
N LYS A 179 -14.08 13.69 -2.78
CA LYS A 179 -13.76 12.45 -3.51
C LYS A 179 -12.56 12.63 -4.44
N PHE A 180 -12.41 13.80 -5.07
CA PHE A 180 -11.25 14.08 -5.90
C PHE A 180 -9.94 14.16 -5.09
N ILE A 181 -9.94 14.78 -3.90
CA ILE A 181 -8.77 14.75 -2.98
C ILE A 181 -8.44 13.30 -2.58
N VAL A 182 -9.46 12.48 -2.28
CA VAL A 182 -9.27 11.04 -2.01
C VAL A 182 -8.58 10.34 -3.17
N SER A 183 -9.02 10.57 -4.42
CA SER A 183 -8.36 10.02 -5.60
C SER A 183 -6.88 10.44 -5.70
N LEU A 184 -6.56 11.71 -5.41
CA LEU A 184 -5.18 12.20 -5.41
C LEU A 184 -4.34 11.54 -4.31
N LEU A 185 -4.89 11.34 -3.11
CA LEU A 185 -4.21 10.68 -2.00
C LEU A 185 -3.89 9.20 -2.32
N LEU A 186 -4.83 8.49 -2.95
CA LEU A 186 -4.63 7.11 -3.39
C LEU A 186 -3.64 7.01 -4.56
N CYS A 187 -3.69 7.96 -5.50
CA CYS A 187 -2.70 8.05 -6.58
C CYS A 187 -1.29 8.32 -6.02
N LEU A 188 -1.16 9.22 -5.03
CA LEU A 188 0.10 9.47 -4.33
C LEU A 188 0.62 8.20 -3.63
N LEU A 189 -0.26 7.43 -2.98
CA LEU A 189 0.11 6.16 -2.36
C LEU A 189 0.68 5.17 -3.39
N ASP A 190 0.02 5.01 -4.54
CA ASP A 190 0.49 4.09 -5.59
C ASP A 190 1.88 4.50 -6.12
N TRP A 191 2.13 5.80 -6.31
CA TRP A 191 3.46 6.30 -6.66
C TRP A 191 4.49 6.01 -5.57
N CYS A 192 4.17 6.26 -4.30
CA CYS A 192 5.10 5.99 -3.19
C CYS A 192 5.45 4.49 -3.09
N MET A 193 4.47 3.61 -3.33
CA MET A 193 4.67 2.16 -3.26
C MET A 193 5.43 1.60 -4.46
N ALA A 194 5.39 2.26 -5.62
CA ALA A 194 6.12 1.85 -6.80
C ALA A 194 7.58 2.34 -6.82
N LEU A 195 7.85 3.52 -6.24
CA LEU A 195 9.17 4.14 -6.31
C LEU A 195 10.17 3.54 -5.32
N PRO A 196 11.45 3.37 -5.72
CA PRO A 196 12.50 2.93 -4.80
C PRO A 196 12.71 3.92 -3.64
N MET A 197 12.93 3.40 -2.42
CA MET A 197 13.18 4.21 -1.21
C MET A 197 14.24 5.30 -1.42
N LYS A 198 15.32 4.98 -2.14
CA LYS A 198 16.39 5.93 -2.46
C LYS A 198 15.89 7.21 -3.14
N MET A 199 14.90 7.10 -4.02
CA MET A 199 14.34 8.25 -4.75
C MET A 199 13.43 9.10 -3.86
N LEU A 200 12.70 8.47 -2.94
CA LEU A 200 11.85 9.17 -1.98
C LEU A 200 12.67 9.90 -0.90
N LEU A 201 13.88 9.40 -0.61
CA LEU A 201 14.83 10.02 0.33
C LEU A 201 15.72 11.10 -0.31
N GLU A 202 15.63 11.32 -1.63
CA GLU A 202 16.32 12.42 -2.29
C GLU A 202 15.65 13.78 -1.99
N PRO A 203 16.43 14.87 -1.91
CA PRO A 203 15.90 16.21 -1.71
C PRO A 203 15.12 16.71 -2.93
N VAL A 204 14.08 17.51 -2.67
CA VAL A 204 13.16 18.03 -3.70
C VAL A 204 13.83 19.01 -4.67
N SER A 205 13.48 18.88 -5.96
CA SER A 205 14.00 19.69 -7.07
C SER A 205 13.24 21.01 -7.26
N ALA A 206 13.15 21.82 -6.21
CA ALA A 206 12.59 23.17 -6.33
C ALA A 206 13.59 24.14 -6.99
N GLY A 207 13.09 25.05 -7.82
CA GLY A 207 13.90 26.04 -8.55
C GLY A 207 14.87 26.85 -7.67
N ALA A 208 15.91 27.38 -8.30
CA ALA A 208 17.03 28.10 -7.71
C ALA A 208 16.62 29.44 -7.07
N VAL A 209 15.99 29.41 -5.89
CA VAL A 209 15.96 30.57 -4.99
C VAL A 209 17.08 30.36 -3.97
N GLU A 210 17.99 31.32 -3.98
CA GLU A 210 19.24 31.40 -3.23
C GLU A 210 18.99 31.36 -1.72
N ASP A 211 19.09 30.18 -1.10
CA ASP A 211 19.42 30.08 0.32
C ASP A 211 20.34 28.87 0.53
N GLN A 212 21.64 29.13 0.51
CA GLN A 212 22.70 28.13 0.43
C GLN A 212 22.95 27.33 1.73
N HIS A 213 22.09 27.42 2.76
CA HIS A 213 22.44 26.88 4.09
C HIS A 213 21.36 26.03 4.78
N ALA A 214 20.23 25.72 4.14
CA ALA A 214 19.28 24.73 4.65
C ALA A 214 19.31 23.46 3.78
N SER A 215 19.76 22.34 4.35
CA SER A 215 19.63 21.03 3.69
C SER A 215 18.14 20.78 3.43
N ARG A 216 17.72 20.79 2.16
CA ARG A 216 16.31 20.57 1.80
C ARG A 216 15.89 19.18 2.26
N ALA A 217 14.70 19.11 2.84
CA ALA A 217 14.14 17.86 3.34
C ALA A 217 13.87 16.86 2.19
N PRO A 218 13.91 15.54 2.48
CA PRO A 218 13.60 14.52 1.48
C PRO A 218 12.15 14.60 1.01
N LEU A 219 11.87 14.12 -0.21
CA LEU A 219 10.49 14.08 -0.76
C LEU A 219 9.52 13.34 0.18
N LEU A 220 9.97 12.26 0.83
CA LEU A 220 9.17 11.50 1.78
C LEU A 220 8.68 12.36 2.96
N ASP A 221 9.49 13.30 3.45
CA ASP A 221 9.10 14.20 4.54
C ASP A 221 8.00 15.18 4.07
N TYR A 222 8.07 15.72 2.85
CA TYR A 222 6.98 16.52 2.28
C TYR A 222 5.68 15.72 2.11
N ILE A 223 5.78 14.44 1.75
CA ILE A 223 4.62 13.54 1.66
C ILE A 223 3.96 13.40 3.05
N TYR A 224 4.72 13.05 4.09
CA TYR A 224 4.17 12.92 5.45
C TYR A 224 3.61 14.24 5.98
N ARG A 225 4.23 15.38 5.66
CA ARG A 225 3.70 16.71 6.02
C ARG A 225 2.34 16.98 5.39
N VAL A 226 2.18 16.75 4.09
CA VAL A 226 0.89 16.95 3.41
C VAL A 226 -0.17 15.99 3.96
N LEU A 227 0.18 14.73 4.22
CA LEU A 227 -0.74 13.78 4.86
C LEU A 227 -1.15 14.25 6.27
N HIS A 228 -0.21 14.76 7.06
CA HIS A 228 -0.50 15.31 8.38
C HIS A 228 -1.40 16.57 8.31
N CYS A 229 -1.22 17.42 7.31
CA CYS A 229 -2.13 18.54 7.04
C CYS A 229 -3.55 18.06 6.69
N CYS A 230 -3.69 17.02 5.86
CA CYS A 230 -4.99 16.43 5.55
C CYS A 230 -5.70 15.83 6.79
N ILE A 231 -4.95 15.41 7.81
CA ILE A 231 -5.50 14.84 9.05
C ILE A 231 -5.94 15.93 10.03
N ASN A 232 -5.11 16.96 10.25
CA ASN A 232 -5.36 17.98 11.27
C ASN A 232 -6.09 19.23 10.75
N GLY A 233 -6.31 19.30 9.43
CA GLY A 233 -6.99 20.40 8.76
C GLY A 233 -6.06 21.53 8.35
N SER A 234 -6.48 22.27 7.32
CA SER A 234 -5.72 23.37 6.71
C SER A 234 -5.44 24.56 7.64
N SER A 235 -6.01 24.64 8.84
CA SER A 235 -5.65 25.69 9.81
C SER A 235 -4.22 25.50 10.38
N THR A 236 -3.74 24.26 10.49
CA THR A 236 -2.33 23.97 10.82
C THR A 236 -1.36 24.34 9.69
N TYR A 237 -1.87 24.50 8.45
CA TYR A 237 -1.11 24.91 7.27
C TYR A 237 -0.53 26.33 7.42
N MET A 238 -1.32 27.27 7.96
CA MET A 238 -0.95 28.69 8.04
C MET A 238 0.21 28.98 9.01
N GLN A 239 0.51 28.06 9.94
CA GLN A 239 1.61 28.20 10.89
C GLN A 239 2.96 27.66 10.35
N GLN A 240 2.99 26.99 9.20
CA GLN A 240 4.19 26.32 8.64
C GLN A 240 4.54 26.69 7.19
N ASN A 241 4.19 27.90 6.72
CA ASN A 241 4.40 28.35 5.33
C ASN A 241 5.84 28.22 4.79
N HIS A 242 6.87 28.11 5.64
CA HIS A 242 8.27 27.93 5.24
C HIS A 242 8.67 26.47 4.92
N TYR A 243 7.76 25.50 5.05
CA TYR A 243 8.09 24.06 5.02
C TYR A 243 7.22 23.22 4.07
N VAL A 244 6.42 23.85 3.22
CA VAL A 244 5.49 23.20 2.27
C VAL A 244 5.98 23.38 0.84
N LEU A 245 5.76 22.36 0.00
CA LEU A 245 6.07 22.41 -1.42
C LEU A 245 4.96 23.15 -2.18
N SER A 246 5.23 24.37 -2.62
CA SER A 246 4.26 25.15 -3.40
C SER A 246 4.34 24.81 -4.89
N LEU A 247 3.26 25.11 -5.63
CA LEU A 247 3.26 24.95 -7.08
C LEU A 247 4.32 25.82 -7.76
N ALA A 248 4.59 27.02 -7.22
CA ALA A 248 5.60 27.93 -7.78
C ALA A 248 7.02 27.35 -7.66
N ASP A 249 7.31 26.65 -6.56
CA ASP A 249 8.60 25.98 -6.34
C ASP A 249 8.89 24.92 -7.40
N LEU A 250 7.85 24.34 -7.98
CA LEU A 250 7.95 23.33 -9.03
C LEU A 250 8.20 23.90 -10.42
N SER A 251 8.08 25.21 -10.60
CA SER A 251 8.31 25.86 -11.90
C SER A 251 9.72 25.58 -12.40
N SER A 252 9.82 25.06 -13.63
CA SER A 252 11.08 24.71 -14.28
C SER A 252 10.93 24.81 -15.80
N SER A 253 12.01 24.65 -16.56
CA SER A 253 11.95 24.64 -18.03
C SER A 253 10.97 23.60 -18.59
N ASP A 254 10.75 22.52 -17.84
CA ASP A 254 10.03 21.32 -18.30
C ASP A 254 8.63 21.20 -17.69
N TYR A 255 8.32 22.00 -16.66
CA TYR A 255 7.01 22.04 -16.00
C TYR A 255 6.59 23.47 -15.69
N ASP A 256 5.47 23.88 -16.28
CA ASP A 256 4.84 25.19 -16.06
C ASP A 256 3.53 24.98 -15.28
N PRO A 257 3.53 25.16 -13.95
CA PRO A 257 2.34 25.02 -13.14
C PRO A 257 1.24 26.04 -13.52
N PHE A 258 1.55 27.15 -14.19
CA PHE A 258 0.58 28.20 -14.49
C PHE A 258 0.11 28.19 -15.95
N LEU A 259 0.35 27.09 -16.67
CA LEU A 259 -0.15 26.88 -18.03
C LEU A 259 -1.67 27.13 -18.08
N PRO A 260 -2.16 28.06 -18.91
CA PRO A 260 -3.58 28.39 -18.97
C PRO A 260 -4.38 27.24 -19.58
N LEU A 261 -5.46 26.85 -18.90
CA LEU A 261 -6.43 25.87 -19.40
C LEU A 261 -7.70 26.60 -19.85
N GLY A 262 -8.18 26.30 -21.05
CA GLY A 262 -9.42 26.86 -21.58
C GLY A 262 -10.62 26.41 -20.77
N ASN A 263 -11.64 27.27 -20.63
CA ASN A 263 -12.86 26.93 -19.90
C ASN A 263 -13.75 25.97 -20.71
N ILE A 264 -14.42 25.05 -20.01
CA ILE A 264 -15.45 24.20 -20.60
C ILE A 264 -16.73 25.02 -20.76
N ARG A 265 -17.36 24.92 -21.93
CA ARG A 265 -18.68 25.51 -22.20
C ARG A 265 -19.70 24.40 -22.00
N SER A 266 -20.39 24.40 -20.86
CA SER A 266 -21.43 23.42 -20.56
C SER A 266 -22.55 23.51 -21.60
N SER A 267 -22.71 22.46 -22.40
CA SER A 267 -23.98 22.17 -23.07
C SER A 267 -24.73 21.19 -22.16
N SER A 268 -26.00 21.49 -21.92
CA SER A 268 -26.94 20.84 -20.98
C SER A 268 -26.78 21.21 -19.49
N GLU A 269 -27.91 21.65 -18.92
CA GLU A 269 -28.17 21.59 -17.48
C GLU A 269 -27.79 20.19 -16.98
N PRO A 270 -27.26 20.05 -15.76
CA PRO A 270 -27.12 18.72 -15.18
C PRO A 270 -28.49 18.07 -15.21
N ALA A 271 -28.67 17.06 -16.06
CA ALA A 271 -29.74 16.10 -15.90
C ALA A 271 -29.63 15.67 -14.44
N GLN A 272 -30.58 16.11 -13.63
CA GLN A 272 -30.66 15.71 -12.24
C GLN A 272 -30.73 14.18 -12.30
N CYS A 273 -29.59 13.54 -12.06
CA CYS A 273 -29.56 12.16 -11.64
C CYS A 273 -30.62 12.11 -10.55
N PRO A 274 -31.67 11.27 -10.67
CA PRO A 274 -32.73 11.26 -9.68
C PRO A 274 -31.99 11.10 -8.36
N SER A 275 -32.02 12.16 -7.55
CA SER A 275 -31.51 12.07 -6.21
C SER A 275 -32.19 10.83 -5.64
N SER A 276 -31.49 10.05 -4.84
CA SER A 276 -32.09 9.03 -4.01
C SER A 276 -33.00 9.72 -2.96
N THR A 277 -34.00 10.47 -3.42
CA THR A 277 -34.88 11.35 -2.66
C THR A 277 -35.76 10.54 -1.73
N ASP A 278 -35.88 9.23 -1.94
CA ASP A 278 -36.66 8.36 -1.06
C ASP A 278 -35.88 7.82 0.16
N LEU A 279 -34.55 7.80 0.14
CA LEU A 279 -33.74 7.34 1.28
C LEU A 279 -33.10 8.47 2.10
N GLY A 280 -32.90 9.64 1.48
CA GLY A 280 -32.34 10.83 2.14
C GLY A 280 -33.27 11.55 3.13
N ASN A 281 -34.55 11.16 3.18
CA ASN A 281 -35.56 11.78 4.04
C ASN A 281 -35.55 11.27 5.49
N LEU A 282 -34.76 10.24 5.79
CA LEU A 282 -34.50 9.85 7.18
C LEU A 282 -33.38 10.75 7.72
N LEU A 283 -33.74 11.70 8.59
CA LEU A 283 -32.84 12.68 9.21
C LEU A 283 -31.55 12.03 9.76
N THR A 284 -31.66 10.82 10.32
CA THR A 284 -30.52 10.04 10.83
C THR A 284 -29.52 9.64 9.73
N VAL A 285 -29.99 9.19 8.56
CA VAL A 285 -29.14 8.79 7.43
C VAL A 285 -28.44 10.01 6.81
N ALA A 286 -29.14 11.14 6.74
CA ALA A 286 -28.60 12.39 6.20
C ALA A 286 -27.54 13.02 7.12
N GLU A 287 -27.77 13.00 8.44
CA GLU A 287 -26.80 13.48 9.44
C GLU A 287 -25.55 12.60 9.48
N GLU A 288 -25.72 11.27 9.45
CA GLU A 288 -24.60 10.34 9.45
C GLU A 288 -23.81 10.39 8.14
N LYS A 289 -24.48 10.63 7.00
CA LYS A 289 -23.80 10.92 5.72
C LYS A 289 -23.00 12.23 5.78
N ARG A 290 -23.56 13.28 6.40
CA ARG A 290 -22.86 14.57 6.57
C ARG A 290 -21.64 14.45 7.47
N ARG A 291 -21.73 13.74 8.60
CA ARG A 291 -20.60 13.49 9.51
C ARG A 291 -19.48 12.74 8.78
N ARG A 292 -19.82 11.67 8.05
CA ARG A 292 -18.86 10.88 7.26
C ARG A 292 -18.15 11.72 6.19
N ASN A 293 -18.89 12.57 5.49
CA ASN A 293 -18.33 13.48 4.51
C ASN A 293 -17.36 14.53 5.11
N LEU A 294 -17.42 14.83 6.40
CA LEU A 294 -16.46 15.73 7.06
C LEU A 294 -15.15 15.01 7.39
N GLU A 295 -15.19 13.71 7.66
CA GLU A 295 -14.03 12.90 8.06
C GLU A 295 -13.35 12.15 6.91
N LEU A 296 -13.93 12.17 5.70
CA LEU A 296 -13.44 11.38 4.55
C LEU A 296 -11.97 11.66 4.18
N ILE A 297 -11.57 12.94 4.09
CA ILE A 297 -10.18 13.32 3.76
C ILE A 297 -9.22 12.92 4.89
N PRO A 298 -9.45 13.31 6.17
CA PRO A 298 -8.62 12.87 7.28
C PRO A 298 -8.49 11.35 7.41
N LEU A 299 -9.59 10.62 7.21
CA LEU A 299 -9.61 9.16 7.32
C LEU A 299 -8.76 8.51 6.22
N THR A 300 -8.89 8.99 4.98
CA THR A 300 -8.08 8.51 3.85
C THR A 300 -6.60 8.83 4.07
N ALA A 301 -6.27 10.04 4.54
CA ALA A 301 -4.89 10.41 4.82
C ALA A 301 -4.27 9.57 5.96
N ARG A 302 -5.03 9.24 7.01
CA ARG A 302 -4.59 8.28 8.05
C ARG A 302 -4.34 6.89 7.47
N MET A 303 -5.23 6.41 6.60
CA MET A 303 -5.05 5.13 5.92
C MET A 303 -3.76 5.13 5.09
N VAL A 304 -3.54 6.16 4.26
CA VAL A 304 -2.33 6.28 3.43
C VAL A 304 -1.07 6.33 4.29
N MET A 305 -1.08 7.14 5.35
CA MET A 305 0.05 7.25 6.29
C MET A 305 0.37 5.90 6.94
N THR A 306 -0.65 5.19 7.44
CA THR A 306 -0.48 3.88 8.09
C THR A 306 0.02 2.85 7.09
N HIS A 307 -0.50 2.87 5.86
CA HIS A 307 -0.08 1.98 4.79
C HIS A 307 1.41 2.18 4.42
N LEU A 308 1.86 3.42 4.30
CA LEU A 308 3.26 3.73 4.02
C LEU A 308 4.18 3.24 5.15
N VAL A 309 3.80 3.46 6.41
CA VAL A 309 4.57 2.98 7.57
C VAL A 309 4.70 1.45 7.57
N ASN A 310 3.63 0.74 7.22
CA ASN A 310 3.61 -0.72 7.28
C ASN A 310 4.23 -1.41 6.05
N HIS A 311 4.20 -0.78 4.87
CA HIS A 311 4.49 -1.49 3.60
C HIS A 311 5.60 -0.90 2.74
N LEU A 312 6.02 0.36 2.98
CA LEU A 312 7.04 1.00 2.16
C LEU A 312 8.35 0.20 2.18
N SER A 313 8.93 -0.07 1.01
CA SER A 313 10.11 -0.92 0.80
C SER A 313 9.97 -2.41 1.09
N HIS A 314 8.80 -2.87 1.57
CA HIS A 314 8.53 -4.28 1.88
C HIS A 314 7.59 -4.96 0.87
N TYR A 315 7.00 -4.20 -0.07
CA TYR A 315 6.09 -4.69 -1.10
C TYR A 315 6.57 -4.25 -2.51
N PRO A 316 6.44 -5.11 -3.54
CA PRO A 316 5.99 -6.50 -3.50
C PRO A 316 7.10 -7.45 -3.01
N LEU A 317 6.73 -8.47 -2.24
CA LEU A 317 7.66 -9.57 -1.92
C LEU A 317 7.96 -10.36 -3.21
N SER A 318 9.22 -10.71 -3.44
CA SER A 318 9.65 -11.46 -4.63
C SER A 318 9.07 -12.89 -4.62
N GLY A 319 7.96 -13.14 -5.31
CA GLY A 319 7.40 -14.50 -5.35
C GLY A 319 5.98 -14.70 -5.87
N GLY A 320 5.28 -13.68 -6.36
CA GLY A 320 3.90 -13.82 -6.87
C GLY A 320 2.96 -12.74 -6.32
N PRO A 321 1.64 -12.95 -6.33
CA PRO A 321 0.68 -11.98 -5.78
C PRO A 321 0.89 -11.84 -4.26
N ALA A 322 1.58 -10.78 -3.86
CA ALA A 322 1.89 -10.55 -2.46
C ALA A 322 0.63 -10.18 -1.66
N ILE A 323 0.45 -10.87 -0.53
CA ILE A 323 -0.57 -10.55 0.46
C ILE A 323 -0.01 -9.46 1.37
N LEU A 324 -0.73 -8.37 1.56
CA LEU A 324 -0.29 -7.27 2.42
C LEU A 324 -0.55 -7.52 3.90
N HIS A 325 -1.64 -8.23 4.21
CA HIS A 325 -2.03 -8.53 5.59
C HIS A 325 -1.67 -9.97 5.94
N SER A 326 -1.43 -10.21 7.22
CA SER A 326 -1.13 -11.54 7.72
C SER A 326 -2.37 -12.44 7.65
N LEU A 327 -2.20 -13.67 7.17
CA LEU A 327 -3.22 -14.73 7.28
C LEU A 327 -3.16 -15.43 8.65
N LEU A 328 -2.11 -15.20 9.43
CA LEU A 328 -1.97 -15.77 10.77
C LEU A 328 -3.09 -15.28 11.68
N SER A 329 -3.54 -16.18 12.54
CA SER A 329 -4.54 -15.96 13.58
C SER A 329 -4.02 -16.50 14.89
N GLU A 330 -4.68 -16.15 15.99
CA GLU A 330 -4.30 -16.59 17.33
C GLU A 330 -4.35 -18.12 17.51
N ASN A 331 -5.04 -18.85 16.62
CA ASN A 331 -5.07 -20.31 16.65
C ASN A 331 -3.89 -20.95 15.92
N HIS A 332 -3.16 -20.21 15.10
CA HIS A 332 -2.03 -20.78 14.38
C HIS A 332 -1.02 -21.31 15.42
N ASP A 333 -0.50 -22.51 15.17
CA ASP A 333 0.36 -23.29 16.08
C ASP A 333 -0.35 -23.95 17.29
N ASN A 334 -1.68 -23.91 17.34
CA ASN A 334 -2.45 -24.72 18.29
C ASN A 334 -2.73 -26.11 17.69
N SER A 335 -2.00 -27.14 18.16
CA SER A 335 -2.14 -28.53 17.70
C SER A 335 -3.50 -29.17 17.95
N TYR A 336 -4.35 -28.56 18.79
CA TYR A 336 -5.68 -29.06 19.13
C TYR A 336 -6.80 -28.41 18.30
N VAL A 337 -6.50 -27.40 17.48
CA VAL A 337 -7.52 -26.62 16.75
C VAL A 337 -7.12 -26.48 15.28
N GLU A 338 -7.84 -27.17 14.39
CA GLU A 338 -7.64 -27.08 12.92
C GLU A 338 -8.31 -25.85 12.28
N SER A 339 -9.02 -25.02 13.05
CA SER A 339 -9.72 -23.84 12.55
C SER A 339 -8.76 -22.68 12.26
N SER A 340 -8.78 -22.17 11.02
CA SER A 340 -8.06 -20.95 10.60
C SER A 340 -8.57 -19.68 11.29
N GLU A 341 -9.81 -19.67 11.78
CA GLU A 341 -10.42 -18.56 12.51
C GLU A 341 -10.31 -18.72 14.03
N LEU A 342 -10.06 -17.62 14.75
CA LEU A 342 -10.02 -17.52 16.21
C LEU A 342 -11.14 -18.33 16.90
N CYS A 343 -10.78 -19.34 17.70
CA CYS A 343 -11.76 -20.21 18.36
C CYS A 343 -12.14 -19.68 19.74
N SER A 344 -13.28 -20.14 20.27
CA SER A 344 -13.75 -19.69 21.58
C SER A 344 -12.87 -20.14 22.74
N GLU A 345 -12.10 -21.22 22.57
CA GLU A 345 -11.21 -21.77 23.61
C GLU A 345 -9.96 -20.90 23.75
N VAL A 346 -9.27 -20.63 22.64
CA VAL A 346 -8.11 -19.71 22.59
C VAL A 346 -8.53 -18.31 23.03
N PHE A 347 -9.69 -17.82 22.59
CA PHE A 347 -10.21 -16.51 22.98
C PHE A 347 -10.37 -16.35 24.50
N ARG A 348 -10.86 -17.38 25.20
CA ARG A 348 -11.05 -17.36 26.66
C ARG A 348 -9.79 -17.72 27.44
N SER A 349 -8.74 -18.20 26.77
CA SER A 349 -7.50 -18.58 27.43
C SER A 349 -6.86 -17.39 28.16
N PRO A 350 -6.20 -17.62 29.31
CA PRO A 350 -5.44 -16.58 30.02
C PRO A 350 -4.11 -16.25 29.33
N ASN A 351 -3.70 -17.05 28.33
CA ASN A 351 -2.49 -16.83 27.52
C ASN A 351 -2.68 -15.73 26.46
N LEU A 352 -3.93 -15.37 26.16
CA LEU A 352 -4.29 -14.31 25.22
C LEU A 352 -4.81 -13.10 25.99
N GLN A 353 -4.31 -11.91 25.73
CA GLN A 353 -4.96 -10.66 26.14
C GLN A 353 -5.15 -9.75 24.94
N LEU A 354 -6.24 -8.98 24.98
CA LEU A 354 -6.68 -8.11 23.91
C LEU A 354 -6.71 -6.68 24.43
N PHE A 355 -6.10 -5.77 23.69
CA PHE A 355 -5.93 -4.37 24.10
C PHE A 355 -6.42 -3.43 23.01
N VAL A 356 -6.93 -2.28 23.45
CA VAL A 356 -7.05 -1.06 22.66
C VAL A 356 -5.74 -0.32 22.82
N PHE A 357 -5.01 -0.08 21.72
CA PHE A 357 -3.74 0.64 21.75
C PHE A 357 -3.92 2.16 21.69
N ASN A 358 -4.89 2.57 20.87
CA ASN A 358 -5.38 3.92 20.68
C ASN A 358 -6.82 3.84 20.15
N ASP A 359 -7.43 4.98 19.80
CA ASP A 359 -8.81 5.01 19.31
C ASP A 359 -9.01 4.43 17.89
N SER A 360 -7.98 3.83 17.28
CA SER A 360 -8.04 3.26 15.92
C SER A 360 -7.36 1.89 15.75
N THR A 361 -6.76 1.32 16.81
CA THR A 361 -5.89 0.14 16.72
C THR A 361 -6.15 -0.83 17.86
N LEU A 362 -6.33 -2.10 17.51
CA LEU A 362 -6.48 -3.22 18.44
C LEU A 362 -5.22 -4.09 18.41
N ILE A 363 -4.79 -4.59 19.56
CA ILE A 363 -3.62 -5.47 19.67
C ILE A 363 -3.97 -6.72 20.47
N SER A 364 -3.57 -7.87 19.96
CA SER A 364 -3.64 -9.16 20.65
C SER A 364 -2.24 -9.61 21.01
N TYR A 365 -2.03 -9.93 22.28
CA TYR A 365 -0.81 -10.55 22.75
C TYR A 365 -1.15 -11.99 23.12
N LEU A 366 -0.43 -12.94 22.54
CA LEU A 366 -0.60 -14.36 22.77
C LEU A 366 0.73 -14.98 23.18
N GLN A 367 0.73 -15.72 24.28
CA GLN A 367 1.87 -16.55 24.67
C GLN A 367 1.67 -17.98 24.14
N ILE A 368 2.56 -18.42 23.26
CA ILE A 368 2.54 -19.74 22.64
C ILE A 368 3.56 -20.63 23.36
N PRO A 369 3.15 -21.73 24.00
CA PRO A 369 4.09 -22.68 24.60
C PRO A 369 5.02 -23.27 23.55
N ALA A 370 6.34 -23.26 23.78
CA ALA A 370 7.29 -23.84 22.84
C ALA A 370 7.20 -25.37 22.88
N GLU A 371 7.11 -26.03 21.72
CA GLU A 371 7.19 -27.49 21.62
C GLU A 371 8.59 -27.96 22.05
N LYS A 372 8.67 -28.72 23.15
CA LYS A 372 9.92 -29.40 23.55
C LYS A 372 10.20 -30.56 22.58
N LYS A 373 10.88 -30.29 21.47
CA LYS A 373 11.45 -31.36 20.65
C LYS A 373 12.57 -32.04 21.44
N ALA A 374 12.40 -33.32 21.73
CA ALA A 374 13.41 -34.13 22.40
C ALA A 374 14.66 -34.22 21.50
N GLY A 375 15.74 -33.50 21.85
CA GLY A 375 17.06 -33.69 21.23
C GLY A 375 17.81 -32.44 20.75
N THR A 376 17.29 -31.22 20.91
CA THR A 376 18.04 -29.99 20.56
C THR A 376 18.35 -29.15 21.80
N GLU A 377 19.48 -28.43 21.75
CA GLU A 377 20.19 -27.70 22.81
C GLU A 377 19.36 -27.06 23.96
N PRO A 378 19.90 -27.00 25.20
CA PRO A 378 19.16 -26.60 26.40
C PRO A 378 18.87 -25.09 26.54
N ALA A 379 19.09 -24.27 25.50
CA ALA A 379 19.13 -22.81 25.62
C ALA A 379 17.91 -22.05 25.07
N ALA A 380 16.85 -22.73 24.61
CA ALA A 380 15.71 -22.05 24.00
C ALA A 380 14.60 -21.73 25.02
N ALA A 381 14.08 -20.50 24.99
CA ALA A 381 13.03 -20.05 25.90
C ALA A 381 11.78 -20.97 25.88
N PRO A 382 11.08 -21.12 27.02
CA PRO A 382 9.98 -22.08 27.17
C PRO A 382 8.67 -21.65 26.47
N SER A 383 8.56 -20.42 25.97
CA SER A 383 7.41 -19.95 25.21
C SER A 383 7.80 -18.80 24.28
N ASP A 384 7.08 -18.70 23.17
CA ASP A 384 7.18 -17.61 22.21
C ASP A 384 6.00 -16.63 22.43
N VAL A 385 6.17 -15.40 21.97
CA VAL A 385 5.15 -14.34 22.07
C VAL A 385 4.71 -13.95 20.67
N ARG A 386 3.41 -14.04 20.39
CA ARG A 386 2.80 -13.55 19.16
C ARG A 386 2.03 -12.26 19.44
N VAL A 387 2.30 -11.23 18.65
CA VAL A 387 1.60 -9.95 18.70
C VAL A 387 0.84 -9.77 17.39
N ILE A 388 -0.48 -9.64 17.46
CA ILE A 388 -1.34 -9.38 16.30
C ILE A 388 -1.93 -7.97 16.42
N VAL A 389 -1.59 -7.09 15.48
CA VAL A 389 -2.10 -5.71 15.41
C VAL A 389 -3.17 -5.63 14.33
N ARG A 390 -4.29 -4.99 14.65
CA ARG A 390 -5.40 -4.71 13.73
C ARG A 390 -5.63 -3.20 13.69
N ASP A 391 -5.41 -2.61 12.53
CA ASP A 391 -5.63 -1.19 12.27
C ASP A 391 -6.44 -0.96 10.99
N ILE A 392 -6.58 0.29 10.56
CA ILE A 392 -7.29 0.69 9.35
C ILE A 392 -6.72 0.09 8.05
N SER A 393 -5.43 -0.22 8.02
CA SER A 393 -4.73 -0.77 6.84
C SER A 393 -4.74 -2.29 6.80
N GLY A 394 -4.91 -2.98 7.92
CA GLY A 394 -5.10 -4.43 7.91
C GLY A 394 -4.84 -5.14 9.23
N LYS A 395 -4.31 -6.35 9.12
CA LYS A 395 -3.92 -7.24 10.22
C LYS A 395 -2.46 -7.63 10.03
N TYR A 396 -1.68 -7.52 11.09
CA TYR A 396 -0.24 -7.76 11.09
C TYR A 396 0.15 -8.64 12.27
N SER A 397 1.15 -9.49 12.09
CA SER A 397 1.58 -10.44 13.12
C SER A 397 3.10 -10.42 13.25
N TRP A 398 3.59 -10.36 14.49
CA TRP A 398 5.00 -10.51 14.82
C TRP A 398 5.16 -11.60 15.86
N ASP A 399 6.15 -12.45 15.65
CA ASP A 399 6.53 -13.48 16.61
C ASP A 399 7.88 -13.10 17.22
N GLY A 400 7.91 -13.06 18.54
CA GLY A 400 9.08 -12.76 19.35
C GLY A 400 9.47 -13.98 20.17
N ARG A 401 10.78 -14.28 20.18
CA ARG A 401 11.36 -15.35 20.98
C ARG A 401 12.49 -14.80 21.83
N ILE A 402 12.52 -15.21 23.09
CA ILE A 402 13.67 -14.89 23.96
C ILE A 402 14.82 -15.81 23.58
N LEU A 403 15.91 -15.20 23.10
CA LEU A 403 17.14 -15.92 22.74
C LEU A 403 18.03 -16.15 23.97
N TYR A 404 17.96 -15.26 24.96
CA TYR A 404 18.80 -15.29 26.16
C TYR A 404 17.92 -15.07 27.39
N GLY A 405 17.79 -16.09 28.24
CA GLY A 405 17.13 -16.01 29.54
C GLY A 405 18.13 -15.78 30.67
N PRO A 406 17.67 -15.49 31.91
CA PRO A 406 18.54 -15.47 33.08
C PRO A 406 19.20 -16.84 33.24
N LEU A 407 20.47 -16.94 32.84
CA LEU A 407 21.41 -18.06 32.93
C LEU A 407 20.90 -19.29 33.68
N GLU A 408 19.98 -20.07 33.08
CA GLU A 408 19.69 -21.44 33.52
C GLU A 408 20.91 -22.30 33.14
N GLY A 409 21.97 -22.21 33.94
CA GLY A 409 23.24 -22.87 33.66
C GLY A 409 24.37 -22.54 34.63
N CYS A 410 24.32 -21.40 35.34
CA CYS A 410 25.23 -21.14 36.46
C CYS A 410 24.68 -21.71 37.77
N LEU A 411 24.37 -23.00 37.81
CA LEU A 411 24.42 -23.71 39.09
C LEU A 411 25.91 -23.98 39.34
N PRO A 412 26.54 -23.37 40.36
CA PRO A 412 27.86 -23.86 40.76
C PRO A 412 27.65 -25.31 41.17
N GLN A 413 28.24 -26.24 40.43
CA GLN A 413 28.36 -27.62 40.87
C GLN A 413 28.90 -27.57 42.30
N HIS A 414 28.22 -28.27 43.20
CA HIS A 414 28.59 -28.38 44.61
C HIS A 414 30.09 -28.69 44.78
N SER A 415 30.90 -27.65 44.91
CA SER A 415 32.21 -27.69 45.54
C SER A 415 32.02 -27.15 46.94
N THR A 416 32.13 -28.06 47.89
CA THR A 416 32.14 -27.85 49.33
C THR A 416 32.87 -26.57 49.76
N SER A 417 32.16 -25.73 50.53
CA SER A 417 32.70 -24.82 51.54
C SER A 417 33.82 -23.88 51.07
N GLY A 418 33.45 -22.82 50.37
CA GLY A 418 34.26 -21.61 50.20
C GLY A 418 33.34 -20.39 50.13
N ALA A 419 33.41 -19.53 51.13
CA ALA A 419 32.61 -18.31 51.20
C ALA A 419 32.81 -17.46 49.94
N PHE A 420 31.73 -17.07 49.26
CA PHE A 420 31.75 -16.04 48.21
C PHE A 420 32.03 -14.66 48.82
N VAL A 421 33.17 -14.47 49.48
CA VAL A 421 33.62 -13.13 49.83
C VAL A 421 33.90 -12.41 48.52
N ILE A 422 33.23 -11.28 48.29
CA ILE A 422 33.79 -10.23 47.45
C ILE A 422 35.02 -9.73 48.22
N SER A 423 36.06 -10.57 48.24
CA SER A 423 37.39 -10.25 48.68
C SER A 423 38.11 -9.89 47.42
N SER A 424 38.12 -8.59 47.17
CA SER A 424 39.19 -7.98 46.40
C SER A 424 40.50 -8.12 47.18
N ASP A 425 41.06 -9.32 47.18
CA ASP A 425 42.37 -9.59 47.73
C ASP A 425 43.24 -10.19 46.63
N SER A 426 43.63 -9.33 45.69
CA SER A 426 44.83 -9.58 44.90
C SER A 426 46.03 -9.08 45.70
N GLN A 427 46.33 -9.77 46.80
CA GLN A 427 47.71 -9.78 47.31
C GLN A 427 48.57 -10.45 46.24
N GLN A 428 49.38 -9.62 45.59
CA GLN A 428 50.55 -10.04 44.82
C GLN A 428 51.44 -10.89 45.73
N HIS A 429 51.26 -12.21 45.68
CA HIS A 429 52.33 -13.11 46.07
C HIS A 429 53.37 -13.02 44.96
N VAL A 430 54.48 -12.36 45.27
CA VAL A 430 55.71 -12.38 44.48
C VAL A 430 56.14 -13.84 44.35
N LEU A 431 55.74 -14.47 43.24
CA LEU A 431 56.37 -15.70 42.76
C LEU A 431 57.66 -15.28 42.08
N SER A 432 58.75 -15.72 42.69
CA SER A 432 60.09 -15.66 42.16
C SER A 432 60.11 -16.20 40.73
N GLN A 433 60.86 -15.54 39.85
CA GLN A 433 61.18 -16.02 38.51
C GLN A 433 61.61 -17.49 38.58
N ASN A 434 60.80 -18.36 37.97
CA ASN A 434 61.06 -19.72 37.48
C ASN A 434 59.88 -20.63 37.83
N ASP A 435 58.77 -20.47 37.11
CA ASP A 435 57.96 -21.60 36.62
C ASP A 435 56.81 -21.05 35.76
N VAL A 436 57.12 -20.87 34.48
CA VAL A 436 56.13 -20.76 33.42
C VAL A 436 55.64 -22.18 33.13
N SER A 437 54.44 -22.55 33.59
CA SER A 437 53.56 -23.47 32.84
C SER A 437 52.20 -23.66 33.53
N GLN A 438 51.16 -23.28 32.80
CA GLN A 438 49.78 -23.79 32.89
C GLN A 438 48.94 -23.39 34.12
N VAL A 439 48.37 -22.19 34.07
CA VAL A 439 47.01 -21.95 34.57
C VAL A 439 46.18 -21.66 33.32
N GLU A 440 45.26 -22.57 32.96
CA GLU A 440 44.27 -22.30 31.92
C GLU A 440 43.42 -21.11 32.37
N GLU A 441 43.52 -19.99 31.66
CA GLU A 441 42.56 -18.89 31.74
C GLU A 441 41.19 -19.45 31.37
N GLY A 442 40.27 -19.51 32.33
CA GLY A 442 38.86 -19.74 32.02
C GLY A 442 38.38 -18.61 31.10
N GLU A 443 37.96 -18.96 29.89
CA GLU A 443 37.48 -18.00 28.89
C GLU A 443 36.41 -17.07 29.50
N ASP A 444 36.60 -15.75 29.37
CA ASP A 444 35.65 -14.77 29.88
C ASP A 444 34.29 -14.95 29.19
N ALA A 445 33.29 -15.37 29.95
CA ALA A 445 31.94 -15.63 29.46
C ALA A 445 31.29 -14.39 28.81
N LEU A 446 31.69 -13.19 29.23
CA LEU A 446 31.25 -11.94 28.61
C LEU A 446 31.92 -11.74 27.25
N ASP A 447 33.22 -11.99 27.12
CA ASP A 447 33.93 -11.89 25.85
C ASP A 447 33.36 -12.85 24.81
N GLN A 448 33.11 -14.11 25.20
CA GLN A 448 32.47 -15.08 24.31
C GLN A 448 31.04 -14.68 23.90
N LEU A 449 30.28 -14.06 24.81
CA LEU A 449 28.93 -13.60 24.52
C LEU A 449 28.96 -12.42 23.56
N LEU A 450 29.84 -11.43 23.78
CA LEU A 450 30.00 -10.27 22.91
C LEU A 450 30.51 -10.66 21.53
N GLU A 451 31.41 -11.63 21.44
CA GLU A 451 31.87 -12.19 20.16
C GLU A 451 30.76 -12.97 19.45
N ARG A 452 29.95 -13.74 20.18
CA ARG A 452 28.78 -14.43 19.62
C ARG A 452 27.72 -13.44 19.13
N ILE A 453 27.37 -12.41 19.91
CA ILE A 453 26.41 -11.38 19.49
C ILE A 453 26.93 -10.65 18.24
N GLY A 454 28.20 -10.26 18.23
CA GLY A 454 28.79 -9.58 17.08
C GLY A 454 28.82 -10.43 15.81
N SER A 455 28.90 -11.75 15.93
CA SER A 455 28.88 -12.68 14.79
C SER A 455 27.48 -13.14 14.39
N SER A 456 26.55 -13.30 15.33
CA SER A 456 25.17 -13.72 15.06
C SER A 456 24.24 -12.56 14.66
N SER A 457 24.53 -11.36 15.15
CA SER A 457 23.68 -10.17 15.06
C SER A 457 24.50 -8.94 14.64
N PRO A 458 24.90 -8.83 13.36
CA PRO A 458 25.73 -7.72 12.87
C PRO A 458 25.07 -6.33 13.01
N GLU A 459 23.75 -6.26 13.16
CA GLU A 459 23.00 -5.04 13.49
C GLU A 459 23.33 -4.44 14.86
N CYS A 460 23.86 -5.25 15.79
CA CYS A 460 24.32 -4.78 17.10
C CYS A 460 25.71 -4.13 17.04
N LEU A 461 26.43 -4.24 15.92
CA LEU A 461 27.73 -3.62 15.75
C LEU A 461 27.58 -2.12 15.47
N LEU A 462 28.15 -1.29 16.34
CA LEU A 462 28.21 0.15 16.10
C LEU A 462 28.95 0.46 14.79
N HIS A 463 29.99 -0.31 14.46
CA HIS A 463 30.78 -0.21 13.24
C HIS A 463 31.05 -1.61 12.65
N PRO A 464 30.90 -1.83 11.33
CA PRO A 464 31.00 -3.16 10.70
C PRO A 464 32.35 -3.89 10.86
N GLN A 465 33.42 -3.15 11.20
CA GLN A 465 34.78 -3.69 11.29
C GLN A 465 35.27 -3.87 12.73
N ARG A 466 34.41 -3.58 13.72
CA ARG A 466 34.82 -3.49 15.11
C ARG A 466 34.06 -4.50 15.96
N LYS A 467 34.78 -5.37 16.67
CA LYS A 467 34.13 -6.35 17.54
C LYS A 467 33.57 -5.69 18.80
N LEU A 468 32.52 -6.27 19.37
CA LEU A 468 31.88 -5.75 20.60
C LEU A 468 32.75 -5.91 21.86
N ASN A 469 33.72 -6.82 21.83
CA ASN A 469 34.69 -7.04 22.91
C ASN A 469 35.95 -6.16 22.80
N GLU A 470 36.03 -5.28 21.79
CA GLU A 470 37.15 -4.33 21.70
C GLU A 470 36.88 -3.07 22.54
N PRO A 471 37.81 -2.65 23.41
CA PRO A 471 37.65 -1.45 24.23
C PRO A 471 37.52 -0.22 23.33
N ALA A 472 36.60 0.70 23.65
CA ALA A 472 36.39 1.96 22.92
C ALA A 472 37.70 2.76 22.73
N PRO A 473 37.91 3.48 21.59
CA PRO A 473 39.08 4.34 21.48
C PRO A 473 39.01 5.43 22.55
N PRO A 474 40.15 5.94 23.02
CA PRO A 474 40.16 7.03 23.97
C PRO A 474 39.42 8.25 23.39
N PRO A 475 38.67 8.99 24.23
CA PRO A 475 37.90 10.16 23.78
C PRO A 475 38.82 11.22 23.14
N CYS A 476 38.34 11.83 22.05
CA CYS A 476 39.10 12.82 21.29
C CYS A 476 39.55 13.99 22.18
N GLY A 477 40.88 14.18 22.30
CA GLY A 477 41.48 15.26 23.07
C GLY A 477 42.08 14.86 24.43
N MET A 478 41.98 13.59 24.84
CA MET A 478 42.67 13.09 26.04
C MET A 478 44.12 12.70 25.72
N SER A 479 45.09 13.21 26.47
CA SER A 479 46.49 12.78 26.32
C SER A 479 46.73 11.44 27.05
N PRO A 480 47.66 10.59 26.58
CA PRO A 480 48.00 9.33 27.25
C PRO A 480 48.62 9.51 28.65
N GLU A 481 48.98 10.74 29.02
CA GLU A 481 49.41 11.12 30.37
C GLU A 481 48.20 11.38 31.28
N GLN A 482 47.16 12.03 30.76
CA GLN A 482 45.90 12.25 31.47
C GLN A 482 45.16 10.93 31.72
N GLU A 483 45.14 10.03 30.73
CA GLU A 483 44.55 8.69 30.87
C GLU A 483 45.25 7.88 31.98
N ARG A 484 46.59 7.91 32.02
CA ARG A 484 47.37 7.27 33.08
C ARG A 484 47.09 7.88 34.45
N ALA A 485 47.03 9.21 34.56
CA ALA A 485 46.73 9.88 35.82
C ALA A 485 45.34 9.54 36.35
N ILE A 486 44.33 9.44 35.47
CA ILE A 486 42.96 9.02 35.84
C ILE A 486 42.96 7.56 36.28
N THR A 487 43.64 6.67 35.53
CA THR A 487 43.73 5.25 35.87
C THR A 487 44.40 5.04 37.23
N GLU A 488 45.49 5.77 37.50
CA GLU A 488 46.20 5.72 38.78
C GLU A 488 45.32 6.26 39.93
N ALA A 489 44.59 7.36 39.71
CA ALA A 489 43.65 7.89 40.69
C ALA A 489 42.51 6.91 41.00
N LEU A 490 41.96 6.22 39.98
CA LEU A 490 40.93 5.20 40.17
C LEU A 490 41.45 3.98 40.93
N LEU A 491 42.67 3.52 40.62
CA LEU A 491 43.31 2.43 41.35
C LEU A 491 43.58 2.81 42.80
N GLN A 492 44.03 4.04 43.05
CA GLN A 492 44.27 4.56 44.40
C GLN A 492 42.96 4.71 45.19
N GLN A 493 41.89 5.21 44.55
CA GLN A 493 40.56 5.26 45.15
C GLN A 493 40.03 3.86 45.45
N SER A 494 40.14 2.92 44.51
CA SER A 494 39.71 1.53 44.72
C SER A 494 40.48 0.88 45.88
N ALA A 495 41.78 1.13 46.00
CA ALA A 495 42.56 0.66 47.13
C ALA A 495 42.08 1.25 48.46
N GLN A 496 41.79 2.55 48.50
CA GLN A 496 41.23 3.23 49.69
C GLN A 496 39.84 2.70 50.06
N GLU A 497 38.97 2.47 49.07
CA GLU A 497 37.64 1.90 49.26
C GLU A 497 37.73 0.46 49.78
N ARG A 498 38.64 -0.36 49.25
CA ARG A 498 38.90 -1.72 49.76
C ARG A 498 39.39 -1.71 51.20
N GLU A 499 40.33 -0.83 51.51
CA GLU A 499 40.84 -0.67 52.87
C GLU A 499 39.73 -0.21 53.82
N PHE A 500 38.86 0.70 53.40
CA PHE A 500 37.68 1.14 54.13
C PHE A 500 36.67 0.01 54.34
N ILE A 501 36.36 -0.78 53.30
CA ILE A 501 35.47 -1.95 53.36
C ILE A 501 36.02 -2.98 54.35
N LEU A 502 37.32 -3.29 54.29
CA LEU A 502 37.97 -4.20 55.23
C LEU A 502 37.82 -3.70 56.67
N LYS A 503 38.04 -2.39 56.89
CA LYS A 503 37.93 -1.75 58.21
C LYS A 503 36.49 -1.77 58.76
N CYS A 504 35.50 -1.53 57.90
CA CYS A 504 34.07 -1.58 58.27
C CYS A 504 33.53 -3.01 58.41
N SER A 505 34.08 -3.99 57.69
CA SER A 505 33.66 -5.41 57.77
C SER A 505 33.97 -6.06 59.12
N SER A 506 34.91 -5.50 59.89
CA SER A 506 35.25 -5.89 61.26
C SER A 506 34.29 -5.36 62.34
N ASP A 507 33.44 -4.38 62.03
CA ASP A 507 32.45 -3.85 62.97
C ASP A 507 31.16 -4.68 62.92
N CYS A 508 30.92 -5.46 63.98
CA CYS A 508 29.76 -6.36 64.09
C CYS A 508 28.40 -5.63 64.02
N SER A 509 28.36 -4.31 64.27
CA SER A 509 27.17 -3.46 64.13
C SER A 509 26.85 -3.01 62.70
N MET A 510 27.75 -3.28 61.74
CA MET A 510 27.59 -2.93 60.31
C MET A 510 27.46 -4.16 59.40
N SER A 511 27.40 -5.37 59.98
CA SER A 511 27.22 -6.62 59.24
C SER A 511 25.73 -6.87 58.94
N MET A 512 25.29 -6.54 57.73
CA MET A 512 24.00 -7.04 57.22
C MET A 512 24.15 -8.50 56.78
N ALA A 513 23.16 -9.34 57.11
CA ALA A 513 23.08 -10.68 56.56
C ALA A 513 23.08 -10.60 55.03
N ARG A 514 23.90 -11.42 54.37
CA ARG A 514 23.92 -11.48 52.90
C ARG A 514 22.54 -11.86 52.40
N GLN A 515 21.93 -10.95 51.65
CA GLN A 515 20.74 -11.27 50.89
C GLN A 515 21.21 -12.13 49.72
N GLU A 516 21.02 -13.45 49.81
CA GLU A 516 21.27 -14.33 48.69
C GLU A 516 20.34 -13.91 47.53
N PRO A 517 20.86 -13.83 46.29
CA PRO A 517 20.00 -13.58 45.15
C PRO A 517 18.91 -14.66 45.13
N PRO A 518 17.63 -14.28 44.95
CA PRO A 518 16.56 -15.25 44.91
C PRO A 518 16.88 -16.29 43.83
N PRO A 519 16.65 -17.59 44.08
CA PRO A 519 16.91 -18.62 43.10
C PRO A 519 16.11 -18.31 41.82
N PRO A 520 16.69 -18.56 40.63
CA PRO A 520 15.98 -18.35 39.37
C PRO A 520 14.69 -19.17 39.39
N ALA A 521 13.55 -18.47 39.42
CA ALA A 521 12.24 -19.09 39.41
C ALA A 521 11.75 -19.16 37.97
N GLN A 522 11.37 -20.36 37.52
CA GLN A 522 10.72 -20.50 36.21
C GLN A 522 9.39 -19.75 36.22
N PRO A 523 9.12 -18.92 35.19
CA PRO A 523 7.89 -18.15 35.14
C PRO A 523 6.67 -19.08 35.06
N GLN A 524 5.82 -19.04 36.10
CA GLN A 524 4.64 -19.91 36.20
C GLN A 524 3.38 -19.28 35.58
N ALA A 525 3.39 -17.98 35.26
CA ALA A 525 2.20 -17.30 34.75
C ALA A 525 2.01 -17.52 33.24
N SER A 526 0.77 -17.79 32.85
CA SER A 526 0.31 -18.01 31.46
C SER A 526 0.59 -16.87 30.48
N PHE A 527 0.84 -15.66 30.99
CA PHE A 527 1.02 -14.43 30.21
C PHE A 527 2.34 -13.71 30.55
N TYR A 528 3.28 -14.42 31.19
CA TYR A 528 4.51 -13.84 31.70
C TYR A 528 5.37 -13.16 30.63
N PHE A 529 5.61 -13.82 29.49
CA PHE A 529 6.49 -13.30 28.45
C PHE A 529 5.86 -12.16 27.66
N CYS A 530 4.55 -12.23 27.42
CA CYS A 530 3.80 -11.08 26.88
C CYS A 530 3.88 -9.88 27.83
N ARG A 531 3.77 -10.09 29.14
CA ARG A 531 3.93 -9.03 30.15
C ARG A 531 5.34 -8.43 30.14
N LEU A 532 6.39 -9.24 29.99
CA LEU A 532 7.75 -8.73 29.85
C LEU A 532 7.86 -7.82 28.62
N LEU A 533 7.38 -8.29 27.46
CA LEU A 533 7.37 -7.47 26.24
C LEU A 533 6.57 -6.17 26.42
N LEU A 534 5.40 -6.22 27.09
CA LEU A 534 4.61 -5.03 27.40
C LEU A 534 5.37 -4.03 28.30
N ASN A 535 6.15 -4.52 29.27
CA ASN A 535 7.00 -3.68 30.12
C ASN A 535 8.12 -3.04 29.30
N ASP A 536 8.81 -3.82 28.46
CA ASP A 536 9.94 -3.34 27.65
C ASP A 536 9.49 -2.27 26.64
N LEU A 537 8.28 -2.41 26.08
CA LEU A 537 7.65 -1.40 25.23
C LEU A 537 7.11 -0.19 26.02
N GLY A 538 7.17 -0.20 27.35
CA GLY A 538 6.68 0.87 28.22
C GLY A 538 5.14 0.98 28.25
N MET A 539 4.41 -0.07 27.85
CA MET A 539 2.94 -0.05 27.77
C MET A 539 2.27 -0.08 29.15
N ASN A 540 2.99 -0.54 30.17
CA ASN A 540 2.54 -0.50 31.57
C ASN A 540 2.89 0.81 32.29
N SER A 541 3.43 1.82 31.57
CA SER A 541 3.68 3.14 32.16
C SER A 541 2.39 3.92 32.39
N TRP A 542 2.39 4.75 33.44
CA TRP A 542 1.26 5.61 33.78
C TRP A 542 0.86 6.53 32.62
N ASP A 543 1.84 7.05 31.88
CA ASP A 543 1.62 7.98 30.76
C ASP A 543 0.79 7.37 29.63
N ARG A 544 0.92 6.05 29.42
CA ARG A 544 0.21 5.32 28.36
C ARG A 544 -1.21 4.93 28.72
N ARG A 545 -1.61 5.03 30.00
CA ARG A 545 -2.95 4.63 30.46
C ARG A 545 -4.09 5.42 29.81
N LYS A 546 -3.83 6.63 29.28
CA LYS A 546 -4.84 7.42 28.55
C LYS A 546 -5.32 6.71 27.27
N SER A 547 -4.41 6.04 26.54
CA SER A 547 -4.71 5.43 25.23
C SER A 547 -4.73 3.89 25.26
N PHE A 548 -4.07 3.26 26.24
CA PHE A 548 -3.93 1.80 26.31
C PHE A 548 -4.92 1.17 27.29
N HIS A 549 -5.87 0.36 26.82
CA HIS A 549 -6.95 -0.24 27.64
C HIS A 549 -7.13 -1.74 27.33
N LEU A 550 -7.64 -2.52 28.27
CA LEU A 550 -8.05 -3.91 28.04
C LEU A 550 -9.41 -3.98 27.32
N LEU A 551 -9.61 -5.04 26.52
CA LEU A 551 -10.88 -5.36 25.87
C LEU A 551 -11.65 -6.43 26.65
N LYS A 552 -12.94 -6.18 26.87
CA LYS A 552 -13.87 -7.10 27.52
C LYS A 552 -14.12 -8.34 26.69
N LYS A 553 -13.56 -9.47 27.09
CA LYS A 553 -13.77 -10.76 26.42
C LYS A 553 -15.22 -11.23 26.57
N ASN A 554 -15.94 -11.31 25.47
CA ASN A 554 -17.29 -11.87 25.39
C ASN A 554 -17.56 -12.46 23.99
N SER A 555 -18.65 -13.21 23.83
CA SER A 555 -18.99 -13.84 22.54
C SER A 555 -19.29 -12.85 21.41
N LYS A 556 -19.78 -11.65 21.74
CA LYS A 556 -20.02 -10.58 20.77
C LYS A 556 -18.67 -10.06 20.21
N LEU A 557 -17.70 -9.76 21.07
CA LEU A 557 -16.35 -9.36 20.67
C LEU A 557 -15.67 -10.40 19.77
N LEU A 558 -15.78 -11.69 20.13
CA LEU A 558 -15.23 -12.78 19.31
C LEU A 558 -15.80 -12.76 17.88
N ARG A 559 -17.11 -12.60 17.74
CA ARG A 559 -17.76 -12.52 16.42
C ARG A 559 -17.36 -11.25 15.66
N GLU A 560 -17.27 -10.12 16.34
CA GLU A 560 -16.88 -8.85 15.73
C GLU A 560 -15.42 -8.85 15.27
N LEU A 561 -14.49 -9.45 16.02
CA LEU A 561 -13.10 -9.65 15.59
C LEU A 561 -12.99 -10.54 14.36
N LYS A 562 -13.75 -11.65 14.31
CA LYS A 562 -13.82 -12.50 13.11
C LYS A 562 -14.32 -11.71 11.89
N ASN A 563 -15.37 -10.92 12.07
CA ASN A 563 -15.92 -10.09 11.01
C ASN A 563 -14.94 -9.00 10.55
N LEU A 564 -14.17 -8.41 11.46
CA LEU A 564 -13.13 -7.43 11.16
C LEU A 564 -11.98 -8.10 10.37
N ASP A 565 -11.53 -9.28 10.80
CA ASP A 565 -10.45 -10.02 10.14
C ASP A 565 -10.84 -10.54 8.75
N SER A 566 -12.14 -10.74 8.50
CA SER A 566 -12.66 -11.13 7.18
C SER A 566 -12.84 -9.95 6.21
N ARG A 567 -12.64 -8.70 6.65
CA ARG A 567 -12.78 -7.53 5.77
C ARG A 567 -11.59 -7.41 4.84
N GLN A 568 -11.85 -6.99 3.61
CA GLN A 568 -10.81 -6.73 2.63
C GLN A 568 -9.97 -5.50 3.04
N CYS A 569 -8.67 -5.57 2.76
CA CYS A 569 -7.70 -4.50 3.07
C CYS A 569 -7.25 -3.74 1.81
N ARG A 570 -7.86 -4.04 0.66
CA ARG A 570 -7.63 -3.41 -0.64
C ARG A 570 -8.96 -3.20 -1.34
N GLU A 571 -8.97 -2.33 -2.34
CA GLU A 571 -10.09 -2.21 -3.25
C GLU A 571 -10.18 -3.46 -4.11
N THR A 572 -11.35 -4.09 -4.19
CA THR A 572 -11.53 -5.36 -4.91
C THR A 572 -12.43 -5.19 -6.13
N HIS A 573 -12.08 -5.84 -7.23
CA HIS A 573 -12.85 -5.87 -8.46
C HIS A 573 -13.01 -7.29 -8.99
N LYS A 574 -14.20 -7.58 -9.51
CA LYS A 574 -14.55 -8.82 -10.20
C LYS A 574 -14.92 -8.46 -11.63
N ILE A 575 -14.23 -9.07 -12.59
CA ILE A 575 -14.35 -8.71 -14.02
C ILE A 575 -14.61 -9.98 -14.82
N ALA A 576 -15.70 -10.01 -15.58
CA ALA A 576 -16.01 -11.15 -16.44
C ALA A 576 -15.23 -11.07 -17.76
N VAL A 577 -14.73 -12.20 -18.25
CA VAL A 577 -14.04 -12.31 -19.55
C VAL A 577 -14.71 -13.36 -20.41
N PHE A 578 -15.35 -12.92 -21.49
CA PHE A 578 -16.00 -13.76 -22.48
C PHE A 578 -15.11 -13.94 -23.72
N TYR A 579 -15.08 -15.16 -24.26
CA TYR A 579 -14.48 -15.45 -25.56
C TYR A 579 -15.56 -15.86 -26.56
N ILE A 580 -15.62 -15.14 -27.67
CA ILE A 580 -16.57 -15.38 -28.77
C ILE A 580 -15.77 -15.68 -30.03
N ALA A 581 -15.82 -16.94 -30.46
CA ALA A 581 -15.19 -17.39 -31.70
C ALA A 581 -15.99 -16.91 -32.93
N GLU A 582 -15.33 -16.92 -34.09
CA GLU A 582 -15.97 -16.56 -35.35
C GLU A 582 -17.19 -17.45 -35.64
N GLY A 583 -18.34 -16.83 -35.92
CA GLY A 583 -19.59 -17.51 -36.24
C GLY A 583 -20.48 -17.84 -35.04
N GLN A 584 -20.00 -17.68 -33.80
CA GLN A 584 -20.82 -17.92 -32.61
C GLN A 584 -21.81 -16.77 -32.37
N GLU A 585 -23.11 -17.08 -32.33
CA GLU A 585 -24.17 -16.10 -32.03
C GLU A 585 -25.10 -16.56 -30.90
N ASP A 586 -24.96 -17.79 -30.42
CA ASP A 586 -25.79 -18.35 -29.36
C ASP A 586 -25.03 -18.39 -28.02
N LYS A 587 -25.75 -18.04 -26.95
CA LYS A 587 -25.24 -17.98 -25.58
C LYS A 587 -24.59 -19.31 -25.14
N CYS A 588 -25.20 -20.44 -25.48
CA CYS A 588 -24.74 -21.75 -25.02
C CYS A 588 -23.40 -22.13 -25.66
N SER A 589 -23.21 -21.91 -26.96
CA SER A 589 -21.95 -22.22 -27.65
C SER A 589 -20.80 -21.35 -27.13
N ILE A 590 -21.03 -20.06 -26.90
CA ILE A 590 -20.04 -19.13 -26.35
C ILE A 590 -19.56 -19.61 -24.98
N LEU A 591 -20.48 -20.05 -24.12
CA LEU A 591 -20.15 -20.50 -22.78
C LEU A 591 -19.61 -21.94 -22.73
N ALA A 592 -19.79 -22.73 -23.79
CA ALA A 592 -19.20 -24.06 -23.91
C ALA A 592 -17.72 -24.02 -24.33
N ASN A 593 -17.19 -22.84 -24.69
CA ASN A 593 -15.78 -22.69 -25.04
C ASN A 593 -14.87 -23.05 -23.86
N ALA A 594 -13.99 -24.03 -24.08
CA ALA A 594 -12.97 -24.47 -23.12
C ALA A 594 -11.58 -23.82 -23.35
N ARG A 595 -11.35 -23.23 -24.52
CA ARG A 595 -10.11 -22.53 -24.91
C ARG A 595 -10.43 -21.45 -25.94
N GLY A 596 -9.62 -20.40 -25.99
CA GLY A 596 -9.70 -19.40 -27.07
C GLY A 596 -8.60 -19.55 -28.11
N SER A 597 -8.44 -18.52 -28.94
CA SER A 597 -7.31 -18.41 -29.88
C SER A 597 -6.01 -18.01 -29.17
N GLN A 598 -4.88 -18.14 -29.87
CA GLN A 598 -3.57 -17.80 -29.29
C GLN A 598 -3.51 -16.34 -28.83
N ALA A 599 -4.01 -15.40 -29.64
CA ALA A 599 -4.02 -13.98 -29.28
C ALA A 599 -4.89 -13.71 -28.04
N TYR A 600 -5.98 -14.45 -27.86
CA TYR A 600 -6.81 -14.38 -26.67
C TYR A 600 -6.08 -14.93 -25.43
N GLU A 601 -5.43 -16.09 -25.55
CA GLU A 601 -4.68 -16.68 -24.44
C GLU A 601 -3.47 -15.82 -24.03
N ASP A 602 -2.78 -15.20 -25.01
CA ASP A 602 -1.71 -14.23 -24.75
C ASP A 602 -2.23 -12.99 -24.02
N PHE A 603 -3.42 -12.51 -24.40
CA PHE A 603 -4.09 -11.41 -23.72
C PHE A 603 -4.47 -11.76 -22.28
N VAL A 604 -5.09 -12.93 -22.06
CA VAL A 604 -5.48 -13.42 -20.72
C VAL A 604 -4.25 -13.59 -19.83
N ALA A 605 -3.15 -14.14 -20.37
CA ALA A 605 -1.88 -14.25 -19.65
C ALA A 605 -1.26 -12.88 -19.32
N GLY A 606 -1.56 -11.84 -20.10
CA GLY A 606 -1.13 -10.47 -19.82
C GLY A 606 -1.96 -9.73 -18.78
N LEU A 607 -3.16 -10.22 -18.41
CA LEU A 607 -4.04 -9.55 -17.45
C LEU A 607 -3.53 -9.64 -16.00
N GLY A 608 -2.79 -10.69 -15.65
CA GLY A 608 -2.30 -10.93 -14.30
C GLY A 608 -1.62 -12.28 -14.14
N TRP A 609 -1.32 -12.65 -12.90
CA TRP A 609 -0.76 -13.96 -12.56
C TRP A 609 -1.84 -15.04 -12.63
N GLU A 610 -1.55 -16.16 -13.27
CA GLU A 610 -2.41 -17.35 -13.17
C GLU A 610 -2.26 -17.95 -11.76
N VAL A 611 -3.32 -17.90 -10.95
CA VAL A 611 -3.31 -18.42 -9.57
C VAL A 611 -4.12 -19.70 -9.44
N ASP A 612 -3.66 -20.62 -8.60
CA ASP A 612 -4.40 -21.82 -8.20
C ASP A 612 -5.44 -21.47 -7.13
N LEU A 613 -6.72 -21.66 -7.44
CA LEU A 613 -7.83 -21.31 -6.57
C LEU A 613 -7.86 -22.11 -5.27
N SER A 614 -7.26 -23.29 -5.22
CA SER A 614 -7.23 -24.11 -3.99
C SER A 614 -6.34 -23.47 -2.93
N THR A 615 -5.19 -22.91 -3.33
CA THR A 615 -4.15 -22.36 -2.45
C THR A 615 -4.11 -20.83 -2.40
N HIS A 616 -4.78 -20.13 -3.32
CA HIS A 616 -4.72 -18.67 -3.42
C HIS A 616 -5.15 -17.98 -2.11
N GLY A 617 -4.32 -17.09 -1.56
CA GLY A 617 -4.60 -16.38 -0.31
C GLY A 617 -5.24 -14.99 -0.46
N GLY A 618 -5.42 -14.50 -1.69
CA GLY A 618 -5.99 -13.18 -1.98
C GLY A 618 -7.50 -13.20 -2.22
N PHE A 619 -8.00 -12.11 -2.82
CA PHE A 619 -9.41 -11.94 -3.14
C PHE A 619 -9.93 -12.99 -4.14
N MET A 620 -10.94 -13.78 -3.73
CA MET A 620 -11.50 -14.88 -4.53
C MET A 620 -12.69 -14.50 -5.42
N GLY A 621 -13.29 -13.31 -5.30
CA GLY A 621 -14.42 -12.89 -6.16
C GLY A 621 -15.68 -13.78 -6.12
N GLY A 622 -15.79 -14.66 -5.14
CA GLY A 622 -16.86 -15.68 -5.07
C GLY A 622 -16.50 -17.02 -5.73
N LEU A 623 -15.33 -17.15 -6.35
CA LEU A 623 -14.78 -18.43 -6.81
C LEU A 623 -14.49 -19.37 -5.62
N GLN A 624 -14.60 -20.67 -5.86
CA GLN A 624 -14.53 -21.70 -4.83
C GLN A 624 -13.23 -22.51 -4.90
N ARG A 625 -12.66 -22.81 -3.73
CA ARG A 625 -11.44 -23.63 -3.58
C ARG A 625 -11.63 -25.11 -3.91
N ASN A 626 -12.88 -25.57 -4.00
CA ASN A 626 -13.24 -26.98 -4.23
C ASN A 626 -13.22 -27.40 -5.71
N GLY A 627 -12.76 -26.52 -6.61
CA GLY A 627 -12.69 -26.79 -8.05
C GLY A 627 -14.01 -26.61 -8.82
N SER A 628 -15.13 -26.31 -8.14
CA SER A 628 -16.45 -26.20 -8.79
C SER A 628 -16.58 -24.98 -9.73
N THR A 629 -15.71 -23.99 -9.58
CA THR A 629 -15.65 -22.78 -10.41
C THR A 629 -14.38 -22.72 -11.27
N GLY A 630 -13.72 -23.87 -11.48
CA GLY A 630 -12.41 -23.96 -12.15
C GLY A 630 -11.28 -24.23 -11.17
N GLN A 631 -10.10 -24.51 -11.71
CA GLN A 631 -8.88 -24.77 -10.92
C GLN A 631 -8.00 -23.51 -10.80
N THR A 632 -8.00 -22.68 -11.83
CA THR A 632 -7.17 -21.47 -11.91
C THR A 632 -7.98 -20.27 -12.36
N ALA A 633 -7.47 -19.07 -12.03
CA ALA A 633 -7.97 -17.81 -12.58
C ALA A 633 -6.82 -16.81 -12.70
N PRO A 634 -6.85 -15.90 -13.69
CA PRO A 634 -5.97 -14.74 -13.68
C PRO A 634 -6.32 -13.80 -12.53
N TYR A 635 -5.29 -13.32 -11.86
CA TYR A 635 -5.39 -12.43 -10.72
C TYR A 635 -4.37 -11.30 -10.84
N TYR A 636 -4.80 -10.07 -10.61
CA TYR A 636 -3.97 -8.88 -10.61
C TYR A 636 -4.05 -8.20 -9.25
N ALA A 637 -2.92 -7.68 -8.78
CA ALA A 637 -2.87 -6.96 -7.52
C ALA A 637 -1.77 -5.89 -7.50
N THR A 638 -2.08 -4.81 -6.81
CA THR A 638 -1.14 -3.77 -6.36
C THR A 638 -1.21 -3.69 -4.83
N SER A 639 -0.51 -2.72 -4.24
CA SER A 639 -0.63 -2.42 -2.82
C SER A 639 -2.04 -1.94 -2.42
N THR A 640 -2.83 -1.45 -3.38
CA THR A 640 -4.13 -0.80 -3.12
C THR A 640 -5.32 -1.52 -3.75
N VAL A 641 -5.09 -2.33 -4.78
CA VAL A 641 -6.14 -2.94 -5.61
C VAL A 641 -5.93 -4.45 -5.77
N GLU A 642 -7.02 -5.21 -5.83
CA GLU A 642 -7.07 -6.61 -6.27
C GLU A 642 -8.14 -6.80 -7.33
N ILE A 643 -7.82 -7.59 -8.33
CA ILE A 643 -8.75 -7.98 -9.38
C ILE A 643 -8.67 -9.49 -9.54
N ILE A 644 -9.82 -10.14 -9.57
CA ILE A 644 -9.93 -11.52 -10.06
C ILE A 644 -10.79 -11.55 -11.32
N PHE A 645 -10.27 -12.22 -12.33
CA PHE A 645 -10.94 -12.33 -13.62
C PHE A 645 -11.75 -13.62 -13.67
N HIS A 646 -13.07 -13.47 -13.81
CA HIS A 646 -13.95 -14.59 -14.12
C HIS A 646 -13.81 -14.92 -15.61
N VAL A 647 -12.87 -15.79 -15.94
CA VAL A 647 -12.60 -16.17 -17.33
C VAL A 647 -13.49 -17.33 -17.73
N SER A 648 -14.36 -17.09 -18.71
CA SER A 648 -15.29 -18.10 -19.20
C SER A 648 -14.57 -19.40 -19.59
N THR A 649 -13.45 -19.36 -20.32
CA THR A 649 -12.73 -20.58 -20.75
C THR A 649 -12.05 -21.35 -19.60
N ARG A 650 -11.89 -20.74 -18.41
CA ARG A 650 -11.32 -21.41 -17.21
C ARG A 650 -12.39 -22.03 -16.30
N MET A 651 -13.67 -21.77 -16.57
CA MET A 651 -14.79 -22.31 -15.80
C MET A 651 -15.39 -23.57 -16.44
N PRO A 652 -15.73 -24.60 -15.64
CA PRO A 652 -16.36 -25.83 -16.12
C PRO A 652 -17.66 -25.58 -16.90
N SER A 653 -17.91 -26.43 -17.90
CA SER A 653 -19.09 -26.36 -18.78
C SER A 653 -19.58 -27.74 -19.23
N ASP A 654 -19.24 -28.77 -18.45
CA ASP A 654 -19.51 -30.20 -18.70
C ASP A 654 -20.96 -30.62 -18.41
N SER A 655 -21.68 -29.83 -17.61
CA SER A 655 -23.08 -30.08 -17.20
C SER A 655 -23.91 -28.80 -17.15
N ASP A 656 -25.25 -28.92 -17.22
CA ASP A 656 -26.15 -27.76 -17.10
C ASP A 656 -25.99 -27.01 -15.77
N ASP A 657 -25.69 -27.73 -14.68
CA ASP A 657 -25.38 -27.14 -13.37
C ASP A 657 -24.08 -26.32 -13.42
N SER A 658 -23.03 -26.85 -14.06
CA SER A 658 -21.78 -26.11 -14.25
C SER A 658 -21.96 -24.85 -15.10
N LEU A 659 -22.77 -24.92 -16.16
CA LEU A 659 -23.07 -23.78 -17.03
C LEU A 659 -23.85 -22.70 -16.27
N THR A 660 -24.78 -23.11 -15.40
CA THR A 660 -25.54 -22.21 -14.53
C THR A 660 -24.63 -21.52 -13.52
N LYS A 661 -23.70 -22.24 -12.90
CA LYS A 661 -22.68 -21.65 -12.00
C LYS A 661 -21.80 -20.66 -12.74
N LYS A 662 -21.28 -21.04 -13.91
CA LYS A 662 -20.49 -20.19 -14.80
C LYS A 662 -21.21 -18.87 -15.10
N LEU A 663 -22.49 -18.94 -15.46
CA LEU A 663 -23.33 -17.75 -15.68
C LEU A 663 -23.59 -16.94 -14.42
N ARG A 664 -23.72 -17.57 -13.26
CA ARG A 664 -23.91 -16.85 -11.99
C ARG A 664 -22.69 -16.00 -11.64
N HIS A 665 -21.47 -16.46 -11.94
CA HIS A 665 -20.27 -15.67 -11.70
C HIS A 665 -20.10 -14.60 -12.78
N LEU A 666 -20.09 -15.00 -14.06
CA LEU A 666 -19.88 -14.09 -15.18
C LEU A 666 -20.98 -13.04 -15.32
N GLY A 667 -22.24 -13.44 -15.21
CA GLY A 667 -23.39 -12.59 -15.50
C GLY A 667 -23.79 -11.64 -14.38
N ASN A 668 -23.17 -11.75 -13.19
CA ASN A 668 -23.39 -10.86 -12.06
C ASN A 668 -22.29 -9.81 -11.90
N ASP A 669 -21.32 -9.76 -12.80
CA ASP A 669 -20.25 -8.77 -12.76
C ASP A 669 -20.72 -7.46 -13.42
N GLU A 670 -20.22 -6.33 -12.92
CA GLU A 670 -20.61 -5.00 -13.39
C GLU A 670 -19.88 -4.63 -14.69
N VAL A 671 -18.66 -5.14 -14.86
CA VAL A 671 -17.78 -4.86 -15.99
C VAL A 671 -17.45 -6.17 -16.71
N HIS A 672 -17.73 -6.22 -18.01
CA HIS A 672 -17.46 -7.37 -18.86
C HIS A 672 -16.44 -7.02 -19.94
N ILE A 673 -15.40 -7.85 -20.05
CA ILE A 673 -14.51 -7.89 -21.21
C ILE A 673 -15.05 -8.93 -22.19
N VAL A 674 -15.21 -8.55 -23.45
CA VAL A 674 -15.67 -9.46 -24.51
C VAL A 674 -14.60 -9.52 -25.59
N TRP A 675 -13.94 -10.66 -25.72
CA TRP A 675 -13.07 -10.93 -26.86
C TRP A 675 -13.91 -11.45 -28.02
N SER A 676 -13.96 -10.72 -29.13
CA SER A 676 -14.76 -11.08 -30.30
C SER A 676 -13.90 -11.24 -31.54
N GLU A 677 -13.92 -12.44 -32.12
CA GLU A 677 -13.27 -12.72 -33.42
C GLU A 677 -14.15 -12.36 -34.61
N HIS A 678 -15.33 -11.81 -34.36
CA HIS A 678 -16.19 -11.29 -35.42
C HIS A 678 -15.62 -10.02 -36.04
N THR A 679 -15.87 -9.84 -37.33
CA THR A 679 -15.61 -8.60 -38.06
C THR A 679 -16.73 -7.55 -37.91
N ARG A 680 -17.84 -7.93 -37.26
CA ARG A 680 -19.01 -7.08 -37.00
C ARG A 680 -19.08 -6.69 -35.53
N ASN A 681 -19.79 -5.60 -35.25
CA ASN A 681 -19.99 -5.13 -33.88
C ASN A 681 -20.78 -6.15 -33.04
N TYR A 682 -20.40 -6.23 -31.77
CA TYR A 682 -21.01 -7.06 -30.76
C TYR A 682 -22.38 -6.50 -30.41
N ARG A 683 -23.34 -7.40 -30.22
CA ARG A 683 -24.71 -7.07 -29.86
C ARG A 683 -24.94 -7.44 -28.41
N ARG A 684 -25.29 -6.46 -27.56
CA ARG A 684 -25.53 -6.66 -26.12
C ARG A 684 -26.53 -7.79 -25.81
N GLY A 685 -27.46 -8.08 -26.72
CA GLY A 685 -28.43 -9.17 -26.57
C GLY A 685 -27.91 -10.60 -26.73
N ILE A 686 -26.65 -10.80 -27.17
CA ILE A 686 -26.07 -12.16 -27.35
C ILE A 686 -25.91 -12.86 -26.01
N ILE A 687 -25.41 -12.15 -24.99
CA ILE A 687 -25.34 -12.61 -23.60
C ILE A 687 -26.22 -11.66 -22.77
N PRO A 688 -27.53 -11.96 -22.62
CA PRO A 688 -28.42 -11.12 -21.83
C PRO A 688 -28.07 -11.27 -20.35
N THR A 689 -27.71 -10.14 -19.74
CA THR A 689 -27.45 -10.00 -18.30
C THR A 689 -28.12 -8.72 -17.80
N ASP A 690 -28.75 -8.79 -16.62
CA ASP A 690 -29.28 -7.59 -15.95
C ASP A 690 -28.14 -6.70 -15.41
N PHE A 691 -26.98 -7.32 -15.15
CA PHE A 691 -25.70 -6.69 -14.87
C PHE A 691 -24.90 -6.43 -16.17
N GLY A 692 -23.59 -6.19 -16.07
CA GLY A 692 -22.79 -5.71 -17.20
C GLY A 692 -23.11 -4.25 -17.54
N ASP A 693 -23.04 -3.37 -16.55
CA ASP A 693 -23.20 -1.92 -16.71
C ASP A 693 -22.21 -1.36 -17.74
N VAL A 694 -21.02 -1.96 -17.83
CA VAL A 694 -19.97 -1.64 -18.80
C VAL A 694 -19.53 -2.91 -19.55
N LEU A 695 -19.45 -2.81 -20.88
CA LEU A 695 -18.87 -3.82 -21.77
C LEU A 695 -17.69 -3.20 -22.53
N ILE A 696 -16.53 -3.86 -22.45
CA ILE A 696 -15.32 -3.52 -23.18
C ILE A 696 -15.07 -4.65 -24.18
N VAL A 697 -15.36 -4.40 -25.45
CA VAL A 697 -15.24 -5.39 -26.52
C VAL A 697 -13.92 -5.19 -27.25
N ILE A 698 -13.17 -6.27 -27.40
CA ILE A 698 -11.85 -6.31 -28.03
C ILE A 698 -11.97 -7.08 -29.35
N TYR A 699 -11.61 -6.41 -30.45
CA TYR A 699 -11.57 -7.00 -31.78
C TYR A 699 -10.12 -7.10 -32.28
N PRO A 700 -9.59 -8.30 -32.49
CA PRO A 700 -8.28 -8.49 -33.08
C PRO A 700 -8.24 -7.94 -34.51
N MET A 701 -7.20 -7.17 -34.81
CA MET A 701 -6.91 -6.64 -36.14
C MET A 701 -5.60 -7.24 -36.68
N LYS A 702 -5.27 -6.92 -37.93
CA LYS A 702 -3.96 -7.24 -38.52
C LYS A 702 -2.84 -6.51 -37.76
N ASN A 703 -1.61 -7.03 -37.88
CA ASN A 703 -0.39 -6.44 -37.30
C ASN A 703 -0.40 -6.31 -35.77
N HIS A 704 -1.04 -7.25 -35.06
CA HIS A 704 -1.09 -7.28 -33.59
C HIS A 704 -1.68 -6.00 -32.97
N MET A 705 -2.66 -5.40 -33.65
CA MET A 705 -3.46 -4.28 -33.16
C MET A 705 -4.85 -4.76 -32.75
N PHE A 706 -5.50 -4.00 -31.89
CA PHE A 706 -6.82 -4.33 -31.36
C PHE A 706 -7.71 -3.09 -31.36
N PHE A 707 -8.90 -3.22 -31.91
CA PHE A 707 -9.94 -2.19 -31.86
C PHE A 707 -10.80 -2.41 -30.62
N ILE A 708 -11.06 -1.33 -29.88
CA ILE A 708 -11.78 -1.36 -28.62
C ILE A 708 -13.11 -0.63 -28.79
N GLU A 709 -14.20 -1.34 -28.54
CA GLU A 709 -15.55 -0.77 -28.46
C GLU A 709 -16.00 -0.78 -27.00
N ILE A 710 -16.47 0.37 -26.49
CA ILE A 710 -16.95 0.50 -25.11
C ILE A 710 -18.43 0.84 -25.14
N MET A 711 -19.24 -0.06 -24.59
CA MET A 711 -20.68 0.13 -24.40
C MET A 711 -20.97 0.24 -22.91
N LYS A 712 -21.62 1.32 -22.47
CA LYS A 712 -21.98 1.52 -21.05
C LYS A 712 -23.41 2.00 -20.92
N LYS A 713 -24.03 1.78 -19.75
CA LYS A 713 -25.32 2.40 -19.44
C LYS A 713 -25.17 3.94 -19.38
N PRO A 714 -26.22 4.72 -19.71
CA PRO A 714 -26.15 6.18 -19.76
C PRO A 714 -25.73 6.84 -18.43
N GLU A 715 -26.08 6.23 -17.30
CA GLU A 715 -25.84 6.76 -15.95
C GLU A 715 -24.37 6.65 -15.53
N VAL A 716 -23.60 5.75 -16.15
CA VAL A 716 -22.18 5.57 -15.83
C VAL A 716 -21.40 6.78 -16.34
N PRO A 717 -20.64 7.49 -15.50
CA PRO A 717 -19.86 8.66 -15.93
C PRO A 717 -18.75 8.26 -16.92
N PHE A 718 -18.09 9.26 -17.50
CA PHE A 718 -16.90 9.00 -18.32
C PHE A 718 -15.79 8.35 -17.47
N PHE A 719 -15.09 7.37 -18.03
CA PHE A 719 -13.89 6.76 -17.46
C PHE A 719 -12.89 6.47 -18.59
N GLY A 720 -11.61 6.44 -18.26
CA GLY A 720 -10.51 6.08 -19.17
C GLY A 720 -9.61 5.01 -18.55
N PRO A 721 -8.40 4.74 -19.09
CA PRO A 721 -7.73 5.44 -20.19
C PRO A 721 -8.19 5.06 -21.60
N LEU A 722 -8.85 3.93 -21.80
CA LEU A 722 -9.42 3.60 -23.12
C LEU A 722 -10.76 4.30 -23.32
N PHE A 723 -11.02 4.71 -24.54
CA PHE A 723 -12.27 5.32 -24.99
C PHE A 723 -12.87 4.50 -26.12
N ASN A 724 -14.18 4.66 -26.35
CA ASN A 724 -14.86 3.96 -27.42
C ASN A 724 -14.22 4.30 -28.78
N GLY A 725 -13.78 3.30 -29.54
CA GLY A 725 -13.10 3.48 -30.82
C GLY A 725 -11.57 3.51 -30.75
N ALA A 726 -10.97 3.33 -29.58
CA ALA A 726 -9.52 3.28 -29.43
C ALA A 726 -8.89 2.10 -30.19
N ILE A 727 -7.67 2.29 -30.70
CA ILE A 727 -6.85 1.23 -31.29
C ILE A 727 -5.53 1.15 -30.52
N VAL A 728 -5.18 -0.04 -30.07
CA VAL A 728 -3.98 -0.27 -29.25
C VAL A 728 -3.16 -1.45 -29.75
N THR A 729 -1.87 -1.47 -29.40
CA THR A 729 -0.95 -2.56 -29.72
C THR A 729 -1.06 -3.70 -28.71
N ALA A 730 -0.66 -4.92 -29.12
CA ALA A 730 -0.64 -6.10 -28.25
C ALA A 730 0.09 -5.89 -26.92
N LYS A 731 1.20 -5.14 -26.93
CA LYS A 731 2.00 -4.89 -25.74
C LYS A 731 1.27 -4.03 -24.70
N LEU A 732 0.46 -3.07 -25.15
CA LEU A 732 -0.28 -2.16 -24.27
C LEU A 732 -1.63 -2.73 -23.83
N LEU A 733 -2.22 -3.60 -24.63
CA LEU A 733 -3.61 -4.05 -24.48
C LEU A 733 -3.94 -4.52 -23.05
N PRO A 734 -3.19 -5.46 -22.42
CA PRO A 734 -3.58 -5.96 -21.10
C PRO A 734 -3.54 -4.88 -20.01
N SER A 735 -2.48 -4.06 -20.00
CA SER A 735 -2.31 -2.97 -19.02
C SER A 735 -3.40 -1.91 -19.15
N LEU A 736 -3.71 -1.48 -20.39
CA LEU A 736 -4.75 -0.47 -20.64
C LEU A 736 -6.16 -1.00 -20.36
N ILE A 737 -6.44 -2.26 -20.67
CA ILE A 737 -7.72 -2.90 -20.34
C ILE A 737 -7.88 -3.02 -18.83
N CYS A 738 -6.83 -3.45 -18.11
CA CYS A 738 -6.85 -3.56 -16.65
C CYS A 738 -7.17 -2.20 -16.00
N ALA A 739 -6.43 -1.14 -16.36
CA ALA A 739 -6.69 0.21 -15.86
C ALA A 739 -8.10 0.71 -16.20
N THR A 740 -8.59 0.44 -17.42
CA THR A 740 -9.94 0.84 -17.85
C THR A 740 -11.01 0.08 -17.06
N CYS A 741 -10.80 -1.20 -16.76
CA CYS A 741 -11.74 -1.99 -15.96
C CYS A 741 -11.83 -1.51 -14.51
N ILE A 742 -10.71 -1.14 -13.89
CA ILE A 742 -10.68 -0.56 -12.55
C ILE A 742 -11.51 0.73 -12.54
N ASN A 743 -11.24 1.65 -13.47
CA ASN A 743 -11.92 2.94 -13.53
C ASN A 743 -13.40 2.79 -13.90
N ALA A 744 -13.75 1.85 -14.78
CA ALA A 744 -15.13 1.50 -15.09
C ALA A 744 -15.87 0.99 -13.85
N SER A 745 -15.25 0.08 -13.08
CA SER A 745 -15.85 -0.45 -11.86
C SER A 745 -15.99 0.65 -10.79
N ARG A 746 -15.01 1.55 -10.63
CA ARG A 746 -15.12 2.73 -9.75
C ARG A 746 -16.26 3.65 -10.18
N ALA A 747 -16.41 3.89 -11.49
CA ALA A 747 -17.49 4.68 -12.05
C ALA A 747 -18.86 4.07 -11.74
N VAL A 748 -19.02 2.75 -11.88
CA VAL A 748 -20.26 2.03 -11.53
C VAL A 748 -20.52 2.10 -10.02
N LYS A 749 -19.52 1.78 -9.19
CA LYS A 749 -19.62 1.85 -7.72
C LYS A 749 -19.97 3.25 -7.20
N SER A 750 -19.56 4.31 -7.91
CA SER A 750 -19.89 5.69 -7.56
C SER A 750 -21.40 5.99 -7.62
N LEU A 751 -22.16 5.19 -8.37
CA LEU A 751 -23.62 5.29 -8.48
C LEU A 751 -24.34 4.59 -7.32
N ILE A 752 -23.66 3.72 -6.57
CA ILE A 752 -24.24 2.98 -5.45
C ILE A 752 -24.46 3.96 -4.28
N PRO A 753 -25.71 4.17 -3.82
CA PRO A 753 -25.99 5.07 -2.72
C PRO A 753 -25.28 4.61 -1.44
N LEU A 754 -24.61 5.54 -0.75
CA LEU A 754 -23.89 5.28 0.51
C LEU A 754 -22.77 4.24 0.40
N TYR A 755 -22.22 4.01 -0.81
CA TYR A 755 -21.04 3.18 -0.99
C TYR A 755 -19.89 3.66 -0.09
N GLN A 756 -19.26 2.71 0.59
CA GLN A 756 -18.12 2.95 1.47
C GLN A 756 -16.90 2.22 0.93
N SER A 757 -15.76 2.90 0.97
CA SER A 757 -14.48 2.26 0.66
C SER A 757 -14.12 1.24 1.73
N PHE A 758 -13.31 0.25 1.38
CA PHE A 758 -12.94 -0.85 2.28
C PHE A 758 -12.35 -0.38 3.63
N TYR A 759 -11.55 0.70 3.61
CA TYR A 759 -10.93 1.27 4.80
C TYR A 759 -11.92 2.10 5.63
N GLU A 760 -12.95 2.67 5.02
CA GLU A 760 -14.04 3.37 5.73
C GLU A 760 -14.86 2.36 6.53
N GLU A 761 -15.27 1.26 5.89
CA GLU A 761 -15.96 0.17 6.58
C GLU A 761 -15.11 -0.37 7.73
N ARG A 762 -13.82 -0.66 7.46
CA ARG A 762 -12.89 -1.20 8.47
C ARG A 762 -12.72 -0.25 9.66
N ALA A 763 -12.60 1.05 9.42
CA ALA A 763 -12.50 2.06 10.48
C ALA A 763 -13.75 2.08 11.36
N LEU A 764 -14.96 1.97 10.77
CA LEU A 764 -16.20 1.90 11.52
C LEU A 764 -16.30 0.65 12.39
N TYR A 765 -15.84 -0.51 11.89
CA TYR A 765 -15.77 -1.72 12.70
C TYR A 765 -14.81 -1.56 13.88
N LEU A 766 -13.64 -0.95 13.67
CA LEU A 766 -12.67 -0.68 14.73
C LEU A 766 -13.24 0.26 15.79
N GLU A 767 -13.83 1.39 15.39
CA GLU A 767 -14.45 2.35 16.30
C GLU A 767 -15.58 1.69 17.10
N ALA A 768 -16.44 0.90 16.45
CA ALA A 768 -17.52 0.19 17.12
C ALA A 768 -17.01 -0.84 18.13
N ILE A 769 -15.96 -1.61 17.80
CA ILE A 769 -15.36 -2.58 18.72
C ILE A 769 -14.75 -1.85 19.93
N ILE A 770 -13.99 -0.78 19.69
CA ILE A 770 -13.35 0.00 20.75
C ILE A 770 -14.42 0.59 21.67
N GLN A 771 -15.45 1.24 21.12
CA GLN A 771 -16.51 1.87 21.91
C GLN A 771 -17.32 0.86 22.73
N ASN A 772 -17.62 -0.31 22.16
CA ASN A 772 -18.49 -1.32 22.80
C ASN A 772 -17.76 -2.23 23.80
N HIS A 773 -16.45 -2.40 23.65
CA HIS A 773 -15.70 -3.44 24.37
C HIS A 773 -14.51 -2.93 25.18
N LYS A 774 -14.14 -1.64 25.08
CA LYS A 774 -13.13 -1.03 25.96
C LYS A 774 -13.54 -1.11 27.43
N GLU A 775 -12.66 -1.63 28.26
CA GLU A 775 -12.84 -1.64 29.70
C GLU A 775 -12.26 -0.39 30.35
N VAL A 776 -13.11 0.34 31.08
CA VAL A 776 -12.69 1.47 31.90
C VAL A 776 -12.36 0.95 33.28
N MET A 777 -11.07 0.93 33.60
CA MET A 777 -10.52 0.42 34.87
C MET A 777 -9.45 1.36 35.42
N THR A 778 -9.23 1.29 36.74
CA THR A 778 -8.13 1.98 37.42
C THR A 778 -6.78 1.45 36.94
N PHE A 779 -5.70 2.15 37.24
CA PHE A 779 -4.36 1.69 36.85
C PHE A 779 -3.99 0.41 37.61
N GLU A 780 -4.35 0.35 38.89
CA GLU A 780 -4.09 -0.79 39.77
C GLU A 780 -4.82 -2.04 39.27
N ASP A 781 -6.10 -1.92 38.93
CA ASP A 781 -6.89 -3.03 38.37
C ASP A 781 -6.35 -3.48 37.01
N PHE A 782 -5.95 -2.52 36.16
CA PHE A 782 -5.32 -2.82 34.88
C PHE A 782 -4.03 -3.62 35.04
N VAL A 783 -3.12 -3.14 35.88
CA VAL A 783 -1.85 -3.82 36.16
C VAL A 783 -2.11 -5.19 36.77
N ALA A 784 -3.06 -5.32 37.70
CA ALA A 784 -3.42 -6.60 38.30
C ALA A 784 -3.91 -7.61 37.24
N GLN A 785 -4.76 -7.19 36.30
CA GLN A 785 -5.25 -8.05 35.22
C GLN A 785 -4.17 -8.41 34.19
N VAL A 786 -3.26 -7.51 33.86
CA VAL A 786 -2.12 -7.80 32.97
C VAL A 786 -1.13 -8.77 33.64
N PHE A 787 -0.92 -8.63 34.96
CA PHE A 787 0.00 -9.49 35.70
C PHE A 787 -0.59 -10.87 36.00
N SER A 788 -1.90 -10.95 36.24
CA SER A 788 -2.62 -12.19 36.54
C SER A 788 -3.94 -12.24 35.76
N PRO A 789 -3.91 -12.61 34.47
CA PRO A 789 -5.12 -12.76 33.67
C PRO A 789 -6.09 -13.74 34.32
N SER A 790 -7.26 -13.27 34.73
CA SER A 790 -8.32 -14.14 35.25
C SER A 790 -9.38 -14.40 34.17
N PRO A 791 -9.89 -15.63 34.02
CA PRO A 791 -10.94 -15.94 33.03
C PRO A 791 -12.31 -15.29 33.30
N SER A 792 -12.50 -14.65 34.46
CA SER A 792 -13.81 -14.39 35.05
C SER A 792 -13.97 -13.02 35.69
N TYR A 793 -13.24 -11.99 35.23
CA TYR A 793 -13.48 -10.62 35.69
C TYR A 793 -14.65 -9.96 34.95
N SER A 794 -15.84 -10.56 35.03
CA SER A 794 -17.07 -9.79 34.88
C SER A 794 -17.34 -9.15 36.22
N LEU A 795 -17.09 -7.84 36.38
CA LEU A 795 -17.69 -7.08 37.48
C LEU A 795 -19.20 -7.37 37.41
N GLY A 796 -19.69 -8.16 38.35
CA GLY A 796 -21.12 -8.26 38.61
C GLY A 796 -21.56 -6.89 39.09
N GLY A 797 -22.30 -6.17 38.24
CA GLY A 797 -23.04 -5.01 38.68
C GLY A 797 -24.12 -5.46 39.66
N THR A 798 -23.93 -5.14 40.93
CA THR A 798 -25.04 -4.69 41.77
C THR A 798 -25.03 -3.17 41.75
N ASP A 799 -26.21 -2.65 41.38
CA ASP A 799 -26.71 -1.28 41.37
C ASP A 799 -26.43 -0.39 40.14
#